data_AF-A0A4R8QXE9-F1
#
_entry.id   AF-A0A4R8QXE9-F1
#
_cell.length_a   1.000
_cell.length_b   1.000
_cell.length_c   1.000
_cell.angle_alpha   90.00
_cell.angle_beta   90.00
_cell.angle_gamma   90.00
#
_symmetry.space_group_name_H-M   'P 1'
#
loop_
_entity.id
_entity.type
_entity.pdbx_description
1 polymer ?
#
loop_
_entity_poly.entity_id
_entity_poly.type
_entity_poly.pdbx_seq_one_letter_code
_entity_poly.pdbx_strand_id
1 'polypeptide(L)'
;MLHLVSALVRVLLLASLAVAAPSVSSQLRRRENGNACAAISEAYDRAVSGSTTGGLVVRPSLALDCLRSVRVDVERDAALVKYLRPWLEFQSTVGILPNPPEGYLYPGVDIFGGLDNITQALEDGNYRSQLDFAVDLYRLINVKPRDGHLSFTPIIGTLFIFETPALFVSVSEDGVATPKVYLYSDYAQSVEQGYNASEVVRLDSVPIVNHLQQRSVDNSRDQDPDAAYNGQLYSAALANLLETTRARRFIYTTTLADTSVIEFDNSTRATVTNMARVATNFSSIDSSETLHERFEVPGKTSKAEVPSPRAQPGFVPSLVGYPEPFVIHEDKYLSGYHLDEPALKDTAVLAVNLFLSLNHTGGEATLSSDVLADVADFSRVGAEFVEVSRKQGKSKLIIDLQGNGGGFFLNAMSLCASLFPEAGGKKANMKMRVRAHPLLNWVGSMLGKMGADVKSMPYPVGSNGFLDKDLNNFTDWSSFYGPQRIGEDKYTNIIQPEEVSYATDALPGIFTIPEPWFRPEDTVIVTDGHCASGCAHVVGMMTRELGIQVVAMGGRPIDAPMQAVGGTKGGPVIALDSYQKLWPALGPVEPPEGIDVTPFAEAEPPLAGVPTDLWTVNSANVYLDDDLSGTPVQFRYEAANCKLFYTWDTVTNMTNLWSAVADVKWNGARCVRGSTTNDDDTMGTSTPSYSEEVLSGFTWAAGPGDVAQRPRSGTGSNDGVGKDEKDKSAAGSLRASRGLASVAIIATVLVSVMWIV
;
A
#
# COMPACT_ATOMS: atom_id res chain seq x y z
N MET A 1 17.76 75.73 6.35
CA MET A 1 18.75 76.13 5.34
C MET A 1 19.88 75.11 5.32
N LEU A 2 20.11 74.52 4.14
CA LEU A 2 21.32 73.87 3.61
C LEU A 2 22.12 72.81 4.42
N HIS A 3 21.99 71.57 3.93
CA HIS A 3 23.03 70.65 3.40
C HIS A 3 23.90 69.72 4.29
N LEU A 4 23.66 68.42 4.02
CA LEU A 4 24.58 67.33 3.61
C LEU A 4 25.49 66.60 4.65
N VAL A 5 25.08 65.35 4.92
CA VAL A 5 25.79 64.07 4.63
C VAL A 5 26.70 63.40 5.68
N SER A 6 26.35 62.11 5.85
CA SER A 6 27.14 60.92 6.16
C SER A 6 27.17 60.40 7.59
N ALA A 7 26.60 59.21 7.72
CA ALA A 7 26.59 58.36 8.89
C ALA A 7 27.76 57.37 8.85
N LEU A 8 28.39 57.12 10.00
CA LEU A 8 28.97 55.81 10.35
C LEU A 8 29.29 55.78 11.84
N VAL A 9 28.56 54.91 12.56
CA VAL A 9 28.72 54.61 13.98
C VAL A 9 29.62 53.38 14.11
N ARG A 10 30.69 53.48 14.92
CA ARG A 10 31.41 52.32 15.48
C ARG A 10 31.32 52.36 17.00
N VAL A 11 30.75 51.30 17.55
CA VAL A 11 30.55 51.03 18.98
C VAL A 11 31.84 50.46 19.58
N LEU A 12 32.14 50.92 20.80
CA LEU A 12 33.26 50.49 21.64
C LEU A 12 33.08 49.06 22.19
N LEU A 13 34.20 48.35 22.27
CA LEU A 13 34.43 47.16 23.09
C LEU A 13 34.51 47.54 24.58
N LEU A 14 33.75 46.86 25.43
CA LEU A 14 34.01 46.76 26.86
C LEU A 14 33.85 45.30 27.29
N ALA A 15 34.96 44.72 27.74
CA ALA A 15 35.04 43.41 28.37
C ALA A 15 34.64 43.53 29.85
N SER A 16 33.85 42.58 30.34
CA SER A 16 33.66 42.34 31.77
C SER A 16 33.69 40.84 32.04
N LEU A 17 34.54 40.47 32.99
CA LEU A 17 34.85 39.13 33.45
C LEU A 17 33.60 38.39 33.97
N ALA A 18 33.42 37.15 33.52
CA ALA A 18 32.57 36.17 34.20
C ALA A 18 33.47 35.06 34.77
N VAL A 19 33.33 34.86 36.07
CA VAL A 19 34.02 33.85 36.90
C VAL A 19 33.71 32.45 36.37
N ALA A 20 34.74 31.66 36.09
CA ALA A 20 34.62 30.26 35.74
C ALA A 20 34.15 29.47 36.98
N ALA A 21 32.87 29.14 37.02
CA ALA A 21 32.37 28.05 37.86
C ALA A 21 32.81 26.73 37.22
N PRO A 22 33.24 25.72 38.00
CA PRO A 22 33.65 24.45 37.43
C PRO A 22 32.45 23.86 36.70
N SER A 23 32.64 23.59 35.41
CA SER A 23 31.75 22.74 34.64
C SER A 23 31.69 21.40 35.36
N VAL A 24 30.66 21.21 36.19
CA VAL A 24 30.14 19.89 36.48
C VAL A 24 29.67 19.38 35.13
N SER A 25 30.60 18.73 34.44
CA SER A 25 30.32 17.76 33.41
C SER A 25 29.33 16.79 34.03
N SER A 26 28.04 17.08 33.86
CA SER A 26 27.00 16.13 34.14
C SER A 26 27.26 15.02 33.15
N GLN A 27 27.96 14.00 33.65
CA GLN A 27 27.88 12.64 33.23
C GLN A 27 26.39 12.26 33.12
N LEU A 28 25.74 12.66 32.02
CA LEU A 28 24.73 11.86 31.37
C LEU A 28 25.46 10.78 30.56
N ARG A 29 26.38 10.08 31.25
CA ARG A 29 26.72 8.71 30.94
C ARG A 29 25.44 7.95 31.21
N ARG A 30 24.85 7.41 30.14
CA ARG A 30 24.51 5.98 30.09
C ARG A 30 23.90 5.48 31.40
N ARG A 31 22.71 5.99 31.77
CA ARG A 31 21.82 5.20 32.64
C ARG A 31 21.49 3.95 31.83
N GLU A 32 21.64 2.79 32.45
CA GLU A 32 21.36 1.50 31.87
C GLU A 32 19.95 1.48 31.25
N ASN A 33 19.87 1.55 29.92
CA ASN A 33 18.66 1.20 29.16
C ASN A 33 18.39 -0.32 29.19
N GLY A 34 19.22 -1.11 29.89
CA GLY A 34 19.06 -2.56 30.06
C GLY A 34 17.83 -2.99 30.86
N ASN A 35 16.98 -2.06 31.32
CA ASN A 35 15.78 -2.38 32.10
C ASN A 35 14.46 -2.24 31.30
N ALA A 36 14.47 -1.74 30.06
CA ALA A 36 13.21 -1.56 29.32
C ALA A 36 12.57 -2.91 28.95
N CYS A 37 13.34 -3.83 28.38
CA CYS A 37 12.87 -5.17 28.05
C CYS A 37 12.48 -5.96 29.31
N ALA A 38 13.30 -5.91 30.37
CA ALA A 38 12.99 -6.51 31.66
C ALA A 38 11.67 -5.99 32.25
N ALA A 39 11.43 -4.68 32.24
CA ALA A 39 10.19 -4.09 32.74
C ALA A 39 8.94 -4.54 31.97
N ILE A 40 9.06 -4.71 30.64
CA ILE A 40 7.99 -5.27 29.81
C ILE A 40 7.78 -6.75 30.14
N SER A 41 8.85 -7.51 30.33
CA SER A 41 8.78 -8.92 30.72
C SER A 41 8.08 -9.13 32.06
N GLU A 42 8.43 -8.35 33.07
CA GLU A 42 7.74 -8.38 34.36
C GLU A 42 6.25 -7.99 34.24
N ALA A 43 5.92 -7.01 33.39
CA ALA A 43 4.54 -6.63 33.14
C ALA A 43 3.77 -7.77 32.44
N TYR A 44 4.44 -8.49 31.53
CA TYR A 44 3.91 -9.66 30.86
C TYR A 44 3.67 -10.82 31.84
N ASP A 45 4.63 -11.15 32.69
CA ASP A 45 4.50 -12.22 33.69
C ASP A 45 3.38 -11.95 34.70
N ARG A 46 3.19 -10.68 35.09
CA ARG A 46 2.01 -10.27 35.88
C ARG A 46 0.71 -10.45 35.11
N ALA A 47 0.68 -10.10 33.82
CA ALA A 47 -0.50 -10.30 32.97
C ALA A 47 -0.82 -11.79 32.74
N VAL A 48 0.20 -12.66 32.62
CA VAL A 48 0.06 -14.13 32.58
C VAL A 48 -0.62 -14.61 33.86
N SER A 49 -0.11 -14.19 35.02
CA SER A 49 -0.68 -14.55 36.33
C SER A 49 -2.14 -14.12 36.48
N GLY A 50 -2.53 -13.04 35.82
CA GLY A 50 -3.92 -12.53 35.77
C GLY A 50 -4.76 -13.03 34.58
N SER A 51 -4.24 -13.91 33.71
CA SER A 51 -4.91 -14.33 32.45
C SER A 51 -5.35 -13.18 31.52
N THR A 52 -4.57 -12.09 31.45
CA THR A 52 -4.90 -10.86 30.69
C THR A 52 -3.90 -10.53 29.58
N THR A 53 -3.04 -11.47 29.19
CA THR A 53 -1.95 -11.26 28.20
C THR A 53 -2.42 -10.79 26.83
N GLY A 54 -3.60 -11.21 26.36
CA GLY A 54 -4.16 -10.80 25.07
C GLY A 54 -4.44 -9.30 24.95
N GLY A 55 -4.42 -8.56 26.07
CA GLY A 55 -4.66 -7.13 26.13
C GLY A 55 -3.51 -6.32 26.72
N LEU A 56 -2.31 -6.88 26.91
CA LEU A 56 -1.22 -6.13 27.53
C LEU A 56 -0.80 -4.95 26.65
N VAL A 57 -0.90 -3.76 27.23
CA VAL A 57 -0.47 -2.50 26.63
C VAL A 57 0.58 -1.87 27.53
N VAL A 58 1.65 -1.39 26.91
CA VAL A 58 2.70 -0.58 27.54
C VAL A 58 2.80 0.78 26.86
N ARG A 59 3.56 1.70 27.48
CA ARG A 59 3.84 3.01 26.87
C ARG A 59 4.69 2.84 25.61
N PRO A 60 4.41 3.56 24.51
CA PRO A 60 5.22 3.55 23.29
C PRO A 60 6.71 3.77 23.55
N SER A 61 7.07 4.73 24.40
CA SER A 61 8.47 5.00 24.76
C SER A 61 9.17 3.78 25.36
N LEU A 62 8.52 3.04 26.27
CA LEU A 62 9.09 1.85 26.90
C LEU A 62 9.35 0.73 25.88
N ALA A 63 8.40 0.50 24.96
CA ALA A 63 8.57 -0.49 23.90
C ALA A 63 9.69 -0.08 22.91
N LEU A 64 9.71 1.18 22.47
CA LEU A 64 10.75 1.70 21.58
C LEU A 64 12.14 1.67 22.24
N ASP A 65 12.24 1.96 23.53
CA ASP A 65 13.51 1.88 24.28
C ASP A 65 14.03 0.44 24.35
N CYS A 66 13.15 -0.56 24.53
CA CYS A 66 13.53 -1.97 24.45
C CYS A 66 14.02 -2.34 23.04
N LEU A 67 13.24 -2.03 21.99
CA LEU A 67 13.63 -2.36 20.60
C LEU A 67 14.94 -1.68 20.18
N ARG A 68 15.15 -0.42 20.58
CA ARG A 68 16.39 0.33 20.30
C ARG A 68 17.59 -0.15 21.09
N SER A 69 17.39 -0.89 22.18
CA SER A 69 18.49 -1.45 22.96
C SER A 69 19.13 -2.67 22.27
N VAL A 70 18.43 -3.28 21.29
CA VAL A 70 18.95 -4.36 20.46
C VAL A 70 20.05 -3.85 19.54
N ARG A 71 21.23 -4.45 19.65
CA ARG A 71 22.40 -4.11 18.82
C ARG A 71 22.27 -4.70 17.43
N VAL A 72 22.89 -4.01 16.47
CA VAL A 72 22.99 -4.46 15.08
C VAL A 72 23.84 -5.73 15.00
N ASP A 73 23.36 -6.77 14.32
CA ASP A 73 24.12 -7.98 14.00
C ASP A 73 24.63 -7.89 12.57
N VAL A 74 25.72 -7.13 12.39
CA VAL A 74 26.27 -6.77 11.07
C VAL A 74 26.47 -8.00 10.16
N GLU A 75 26.93 -9.12 10.71
CA GLU A 75 27.17 -10.34 9.91
C GLU A 75 25.87 -10.94 9.39
N ARG A 76 24.87 -11.12 10.26
CA ARG A 76 23.57 -11.69 9.85
C ARG A 76 22.73 -10.72 9.04
N ASP A 77 22.77 -9.43 9.37
CA ASP A 77 22.05 -8.38 8.65
C ASP A 77 22.55 -8.28 7.20
N ALA A 78 23.87 -8.27 7.00
CA ALA A 78 24.46 -8.25 5.66
C ALA A 78 24.18 -9.56 4.90
N ALA A 79 24.23 -10.71 5.59
CA ALA A 79 23.85 -11.99 5.00
C ALA A 79 22.38 -12.02 4.58
N LEU A 80 21.46 -11.45 5.37
CA LEU A 80 20.04 -11.34 5.03
C LEU A 80 19.83 -10.45 3.81
N VAL A 81 20.50 -9.29 3.73
CA VAL A 81 20.40 -8.41 2.56
C VAL A 81 20.85 -9.13 1.28
N LYS A 82 21.94 -9.90 1.37
CA LYS A 82 22.40 -10.75 0.27
C LYS A 82 21.39 -11.85 -0.07
N TYR A 83 20.82 -12.51 0.95
CA TYR A 83 19.82 -13.57 0.82
C TYR A 83 18.56 -13.11 0.06
N LEU A 84 18.09 -11.89 0.30
CA LEU A 84 16.85 -11.37 -0.31
C LEU A 84 17.03 -11.02 -1.79
N ARG A 85 18.24 -10.67 -2.23
CA ARG A 85 18.50 -10.13 -3.57
C ARG A 85 18.05 -11.07 -4.70
N PRO A 86 18.39 -12.38 -4.74
CA PRO A 86 17.98 -13.26 -5.83
C PRO A 86 16.47 -13.49 -5.91
N TRP A 87 15.78 -13.45 -4.76
CA TRP A 87 14.33 -13.55 -4.70
C TRP A 87 13.65 -12.29 -5.26
N LEU A 88 14.17 -11.11 -4.92
CA LEU A 88 13.65 -9.83 -5.42
C LEU A 88 13.83 -9.64 -6.94
N GLU A 89 14.67 -10.43 -7.61
CA GLU A 89 14.73 -10.43 -9.09
C GLU A 89 13.40 -10.85 -9.74
N PHE A 90 12.56 -11.61 -9.03
CA PHE A 90 11.23 -12.01 -9.50
C PHE A 90 10.18 -10.90 -9.38
N GLN A 91 10.48 -9.80 -8.66
CA GLN A 91 9.59 -8.64 -8.63
C GLN A 91 9.61 -7.95 -9.99
N SER A 92 8.45 -7.91 -10.65
CA SER A 92 8.31 -7.46 -12.04
C SER A 92 8.60 -5.97 -12.26
N THR A 93 8.50 -5.15 -11.23
CA THR A 93 8.61 -3.69 -11.29
C THR A 93 10.01 -3.12 -11.08
N VAL A 94 10.99 -3.96 -10.68
CA VAL A 94 12.33 -3.50 -10.23
C VAL A 94 13.09 -2.66 -11.27
N GLY A 95 12.92 -2.94 -12.56
CA GLY A 95 13.62 -2.20 -13.63
C GLY A 95 12.97 -0.88 -14.02
N ILE A 96 11.67 -0.70 -13.72
CA ILE A 96 10.90 0.51 -14.06
C ILE A 96 10.92 1.52 -12.91
N LEU A 97 10.86 1.03 -11.66
CA LEU A 97 10.79 1.87 -10.45
C LEU A 97 11.92 2.91 -10.30
N PRO A 98 13.18 2.68 -10.74
CA PRO A 98 14.24 3.68 -10.62
C PRO A 98 13.98 4.92 -11.48
N ASN A 99 13.29 4.75 -12.62
CA ASN A 99 12.96 5.81 -13.56
C ASN A 99 11.51 5.65 -14.04
N PRO A 100 10.52 5.86 -13.15
CA PRO A 100 9.13 5.58 -13.49
C PRO A 100 8.65 6.59 -14.55
N PRO A 101 7.70 6.18 -15.40
CA PRO A 101 7.18 7.04 -16.47
C PRO A 101 6.36 8.22 -15.92
N GLU A 102 6.08 9.18 -16.80
CA GLU A 102 5.11 10.25 -16.52
C GLU A 102 3.75 9.65 -16.14
N GLY A 103 3.11 10.20 -15.12
CA GLY A 103 1.88 9.66 -14.52
C GLY A 103 2.10 8.80 -13.28
N TYR A 104 3.32 8.36 -12.96
CA TYR A 104 3.59 7.75 -11.66
C TYR A 104 3.63 8.81 -10.55
N LEU A 105 2.74 8.66 -9.55
CA LEU A 105 2.40 9.75 -8.62
C LEU A 105 3.37 9.91 -7.42
N TYR A 106 4.39 9.06 -7.34
CA TYR A 106 5.42 9.08 -6.29
C TYR A 106 6.83 9.23 -6.89
N PRO A 107 7.85 9.52 -6.06
CA PRO A 107 9.24 9.42 -6.48
C PRO A 107 9.61 8.00 -6.92
N GLY A 108 10.60 7.87 -7.82
CA GLY A 108 11.18 6.57 -8.15
C GLY A 108 11.96 5.96 -6.98
N VAL A 109 12.19 4.65 -7.06
CA VAL A 109 12.97 3.90 -6.07
C VAL A 109 13.86 2.87 -6.77
N ASP A 110 15.12 2.80 -6.36
CA ASP A 110 16.04 1.74 -6.74
C ASP A 110 16.15 0.73 -5.60
N ILE A 111 15.40 -0.38 -5.71
CA ILE A 111 15.38 -1.44 -4.69
C ILE A 111 16.78 -2.04 -4.53
N PHE A 112 17.47 -2.33 -5.62
CA PHE A 112 18.77 -3.00 -5.59
C PHE A 112 19.91 -2.07 -5.16
N GLY A 113 19.91 -0.82 -5.63
CA GLY A 113 20.79 0.22 -5.10
C GLY A 113 20.52 0.52 -3.62
N GLY A 114 19.26 0.41 -3.19
CA GLY A 114 18.88 0.51 -1.78
C GLY A 114 19.46 -0.63 -0.93
N LEU A 115 19.44 -1.88 -1.41
CA LEU A 115 20.11 -2.99 -0.73
C LEU A 115 21.63 -2.76 -0.61
N ASP A 116 22.25 -2.17 -1.63
CA ASP A 116 23.66 -1.78 -1.59
C ASP A 116 23.91 -0.66 -0.57
N ASN A 117 23.04 0.36 -0.51
CA ASN A 117 23.12 1.40 0.51
C ASN A 117 22.99 0.83 1.93
N ILE A 118 22.09 -0.13 2.14
CA ILE A 118 21.90 -0.81 3.43
C ILE A 118 23.15 -1.61 3.80
N THR A 119 23.71 -2.37 2.86
CA THR A 119 24.93 -3.16 3.07
C THR A 119 26.10 -2.25 3.47
N GLN A 120 26.32 -1.15 2.73
CA GLN A 120 27.36 -0.18 3.07
C GLN A 120 27.12 0.46 4.45
N ALA A 121 25.87 0.80 4.78
CA ALA A 121 25.53 1.39 6.07
C ALA A 121 25.76 0.43 7.26
N LEU A 122 25.59 -0.88 7.05
CA LEU A 122 25.94 -1.91 8.03
C LEU A 122 27.47 -1.98 8.22
N GLU A 123 28.22 -2.06 7.13
CA GLU A 123 29.70 -2.15 7.15
C GLU A 123 30.35 -0.90 7.79
N ASP A 124 29.79 0.28 7.53
CA ASP A 124 30.26 1.55 8.10
C ASP A 124 29.81 1.78 9.56
N GLY A 125 28.93 0.93 10.10
CA GLY A 125 28.38 1.10 11.45
C GLY A 125 27.43 2.30 11.59
N ASN A 126 26.68 2.63 10.54
CA ASN A 126 25.79 3.80 10.48
C ASN A 126 24.40 3.57 11.11
N TYR A 127 24.05 2.33 11.43
CA TYR A 127 22.85 1.98 12.18
C TYR A 127 23.07 2.03 13.69
N ARG A 128 22.14 2.65 14.45
CA ARG A 128 22.28 2.78 15.91
C ARG A 128 21.72 1.58 16.68
N SER A 129 20.78 0.87 16.08
CA SER A 129 20.09 -0.28 16.65
C SER A 129 19.55 -1.18 15.54
N GLN A 130 19.25 -2.43 15.87
CA GLN A 130 18.62 -3.38 14.96
C GLN A 130 17.29 -2.86 14.37
N LEU A 131 16.52 -2.13 15.17
CA LEU A 131 15.30 -1.46 14.72
C LEU A 131 15.56 -0.46 13.58
N ASP A 132 16.68 0.28 13.59
CA ASP A 132 16.96 1.27 12.54
C ASP A 132 17.22 0.56 11.20
N PHE A 133 17.97 -0.55 11.21
CA PHE A 133 18.21 -1.40 10.04
C PHE A 133 16.91 -2.00 9.51
N ALA A 134 16.12 -2.60 10.40
CA ALA A 134 14.85 -3.25 10.04
C ALA A 134 13.85 -2.26 9.42
N VAL A 135 13.79 -1.03 9.91
CA VAL A 135 12.91 0.03 9.37
C VAL A 135 13.33 0.43 7.95
N ASP A 136 14.62 0.61 7.70
CA ASP A 136 15.12 0.96 6.37
C ASP A 136 14.87 -0.16 5.36
N LEU A 137 15.12 -1.41 5.75
CA LEU A 137 14.83 -2.59 4.92
C LEU A 137 13.33 -2.75 4.68
N TYR A 138 12.49 -2.57 5.71
CA TYR A 138 11.04 -2.62 5.58
C TYR A 138 10.52 -1.56 4.60
N ARG A 139 10.97 -0.30 4.74
CA ARG A 139 10.54 0.81 3.88
C ARG A 139 10.94 0.60 2.43
N LEU A 140 12.19 0.16 2.20
CA LEU A 140 12.72 -0.10 0.87
C LEU A 140 11.88 -1.12 0.09
N ILE A 141 11.41 -2.18 0.76
CA ILE A 141 10.67 -3.27 0.10
C ILE A 141 9.15 -3.03 0.13
N ASN A 142 8.59 -2.55 1.24
CA ASN A 142 7.13 -2.55 1.45
C ASN A 142 6.46 -1.20 1.19
N VAL A 143 7.19 -0.08 1.31
CA VAL A 143 6.59 1.26 1.30
C VAL A 143 6.94 2.01 0.01
N LYS A 144 8.23 2.18 -0.25
CA LYS A 144 8.72 2.97 -1.39
C LYS A 144 8.25 2.45 -2.76
N PRO A 145 8.17 1.13 -3.01
CA PRO A 145 7.74 0.61 -4.32
C PRO A 145 6.27 0.85 -4.66
N ARG A 146 5.42 1.17 -3.66
CA ARG A 146 3.96 1.29 -3.80
C ARG A 146 3.33 0.07 -4.47
N ASP A 147 3.72 -1.11 -3.99
CA ASP A 147 3.20 -2.37 -4.50
C ASP A 147 2.71 -3.23 -3.32
N GLY A 148 1.39 -3.38 -3.21
CA GLY A 148 0.72 -4.23 -2.23
C GLY A 148 1.07 -5.73 -2.34
N HIS A 149 1.54 -6.18 -3.50
CA HIS A 149 1.97 -7.57 -3.72
C HIS A 149 3.42 -7.83 -3.31
N LEU A 150 4.23 -6.78 -3.13
CA LEU A 150 5.60 -6.89 -2.64
C LEU A 150 5.60 -6.77 -1.11
N SER A 151 6.07 -7.81 -0.41
CA SER A 151 6.01 -7.86 1.05
C SER A 151 7.20 -8.59 1.67
N PHE A 152 7.82 -7.96 2.66
CA PHE A 152 8.87 -8.55 3.49
C PHE A 152 8.78 -7.98 4.92
N THR A 153 8.76 -8.83 5.94
CA THR A 153 8.45 -8.40 7.32
C THR A 153 9.57 -8.82 8.29
N PRO A 154 10.50 -7.90 8.66
CA PRO A 154 11.46 -8.13 9.73
C PRO A 154 10.78 -8.36 11.09
N ILE A 155 11.16 -9.42 11.79
CA ILE A 155 10.42 -9.84 12.99
C ILE A 155 10.43 -8.80 14.13
N ILE A 156 11.52 -8.05 14.30
CA ILE A 156 11.67 -7.05 15.37
C ILE A 156 10.57 -5.99 15.35
N GLY A 157 10.05 -5.64 14.17
CA GLY A 157 8.95 -4.67 14.02
C GLY A 157 7.56 -5.25 14.28
N THR A 158 7.45 -6.55 14.52
CA THR A 158 6.17 -7.24 14.81
C THR A 158 5.96 -7.52 16.29
N LEU A 159 7.00 -7.37 17.12
CA LEU A 159 6.95 -7.67 18.57
C LEU A 159 5.97 -6.76 19.33
N PHE A 160 5.75 -5.55 18.82
CA PHE A 160 4.81 -4.57 19.36
C PHE A 160 3.94 -3.98 18.25
N ILE A 161 2.65 -3.80 18.53
CA ILE A 161 1.74 -3.04 17.67
C ILE A 161 1.58 -1.65 18.28
N PHE A 162 2.14 -0.65 17.62
CA PHE A 162 2.05 0.76 18.03
C PHE A 162 0.77 1.37 17.48
N GLU A 163 -0.07 1.96 18.33
CA GLU A 163 -1.38 2.47 17.96
C GLU A 163 -1.68 3.81 18.63
N THR A 164 -2.44 4.67 17.92
CA THR A 164 -3.16 5.78 18.54
C THR A 164 -4.66 5.46 18.57
N PRO A 165 -5.38 5.78 19.65
CA PRO A 165 -6.83 5.59 19.69
C PRO A 165 -7.58 6.61 18.82
N ALA A 166 -6.94 7.71 18.43
CA ALA A 166 -7.54 8.73 17.57
C ALA A 166 -7.83 8.16 16.17
N LEU A 167 -9.06 8.40 15.69
CA LEU A 167 -9.49 8.07 14.34
C LEU A 167 -10.28 9.23 13.78
N PHE A 168 -10.09 9.50 12.50
CA PHE A 168 -10.63 10.69 11.88
C PHE A 168 -11.55 10.34 10.72
N VAL A 169 -12.49 11.23 10.42
CA VAL A 169 -13.32 11.24 9.22
C VAL A 169 -13.07 12.54 8.45
N SER A 170 -13.18 12.50 7.12
CA SER A 170 -13.07 13.68 6.26
C SER A 170 -14.42 13.92 5.61
N VAL A 171 -15.08 15.02 5.95
CA VAL A 171 -16.48 15.28 5.62
C VAL A 171 -16.64 16.63 4.92
N SER A 172 -17.26 16.60 3.76
CA SER A 172 -17.74 17.75 2.98
C SER A 172 -19.16 18.10 3.36
N GLU A 173 -19.52 19.38 3.21
CA GLU A 173 -20.88 19.87 3.45
C GLU A 173 -21.88 19.33 2.41
N ASP A 174 -21.46 19.22 1.15
CA ASP A 174 -22.33 18.89 0.02
C ASP A 174 -21.77 17.80 -0.91
N GLY A 175 -20.58 17.28 -0.62
CA GLY A 175 -19.92 16.23 -1.40
C GLY A 175 -19.00 16.77 -2.51
N VAL A 176 -18.96 18.09 -2.73
CA VAL A 176 -18.07 18.73 -3.72
C VAL A 176 -17.21 19.84 -3.11
N ALA A 177 -17.68 20.49 -2.04
CA ALA A 177 -16.92 21.45 -1.27
C ALA A 177 -15.74 20.77 -0.55
N THR A 178 -14.65 21.51 -0.38
CA THR A 178 -13.46 21.02 0.33
C THR A 178 -13.82 20.46 1.71
N PRO A 179 -13.48 19.19 2.02
CA PRO A 179 -13.90 18.56 3.26
C PRO A 179 -13.05 19.02 4.44
N LYS A 180 -13.63 18.90 5.63
CA LYS A 180 -13.00 19.15 6.92
C LYS A 180 -12.79 17.84 7.66
N VAL A 181 -11.79 17.79 8.55
CA VAL A 181 -11.47 16.59 9.31
C VAL A 181 -12.08 16.67 10.71
N TYR A 182 -12.74 15.59 11.14
CA TYR A 182 -13.35 15.47 12.47
C TYR A 182 -12.86 14.21 13.16
N LEU A 183 -12.88 14.20 14.49
CA LEU A 183 -12.67 12.97 15.25
C LEU A 183 -13.89 12.05 15.05
N TYR A 184 -13.67 10.80 14.67
CA TYR A 184 -14.75 9.85 14.40
C TYR A 184 -15.67 9.63 15.61
N SER A 185 -15.11 9.61 16.84
CA SER A 185 -15.94 9.49 18.04
C SER A 185 -16.81 10.72 18.28
N ASP A 186 -16.31 11.93 17.95
CA ASP A 186 -17.09 13.17 18.05
C ASP A 186 -18.19 13.19 16.98
N TYR A 187 -17.88 12.81 15.73
CA TYR A 187 -18.87 12.58 14.66
C TYR A 187 -19.98 11.62 15.10
N ALA A 188 -19.63 10.43 15.60
CA ALA A 188 -20.62 9.42 15.96
C ALA A 188 -21.53 9.89 17.11
N GLN A 189 -20.96 10.56 18.10
CA GLN A 189 -21.71 11.12 19.23
C GLN A 189 -22.58 12.31 18.79
N SER A 190 -22.10 13.13 17.86
CA SER A 190 -22.84 14.24 17.26
C SER A 190 -24.08 13.77 16.51
N VAL A 191 -23.98 12.68 15.74
CA VAL A 191 -25.13 12.04 15.07
C VAL A 191 -26.15 11.53 16.09
N GLU A 192 -25.69 10.88 17.15
CA GLU A 192 -26.58 10.31 18.19
C GLU A 192 -27.28 11.40 19.02
N GLN A 193 -26.58 12.49 19.35
CA GLN A 193 -27.04 13.50 20.30
C GLN A 193 -27.55 14.79 19.66
N GLY A 194 -27.37 14.95 18.35
CA GLY A 194 -27.88 16.10 17.59
C GLY A 194 -27.11 17.41 17.80
N TYR A 195 -25.79 17.34 18.00
CA TYR A 195 -24.91 18.53 18.04
C TYR A 195 -23.92 18.54 16.86
N ASN A 196 -23.23 19.67 16.65
CA ASN A 196 -22.21 19.79 15.62
C ASN A 196 -20.82 19.44 16.17
N ALA A 197 -20.18 18.40 15.64
CA ALA A 197 -18.79 18.08 15.96
C ALA A 197 -17.85 19.23 15.60
N SER A 198 -16.78 19.40 16.38
CA SER A 198 -15.78 20.43 16.08
C SER A 198 -14.74 19.89 15.11
N GLU A 199 -14.39 20.70 14.11
CA GLU A 199 -13.28 20.40 13.20
C GLU A 199 -11.98 20.22 14.00
N VAL A 200 -11.22 19.20 13.65
CA VAL A 200 -9.83 19.00 14.10
C VAL A 200 -8.94 19.83 13.19
N VAL A 201 -8.12 20.71 13.76
CA VAL A 201 -7.21 21.56 12.98
C VAL A 201 -5.77 21.04 13.05
N ARG A 202 -5.38 20.42 14.16
CA ARG A 202 -4.02 19.89 14.37
C ARG A 202 -4.03 18.59 15.16
N LEU A 203 -3.08 17.72 14.82
CA LEU A 203 -2.63 16.64 15.69
C LEU A 203 -1.19 16.93 16.08
N ASP A 204 -0.96 16.99 17.38
CA ASP A 204 0.24 17.55 18.00
C ASP A 204 0.53 18.95 17.43
N SER A 205 1.74 19.17 16.94
CA SER A 205 2.15 20.45 16.34
C SER A 205 1.99 20.48 14.82
N VAL A 206 1.23 19.57 14.21
CA VAL A 206 1.11 19.45 12.74
C VAL A 206 -0.34 19.67 12.30
N PRO A 207 -0.62 20.49 11.26
CA PRO A 207 -1.95 20.57 10.66
C PRO A 207 -2.49 19.19 10.29
N ILE A 208 -3.75 18.90 10.62
CA ILE A 208 -4.26 17.52 10.53
C ILE A 208 -4.18 16.95 9.11
N VAL A 209 -4.48 17.75 8.09
CA VAL A 209 -4.39 17.34 6.68
C VAL A 209 -2.96 16.98 6.28
N ASN A 210 -1.96 17.69 6.79
CA ASN A 210 -0.55 17.38 6.56
C ASN A 210 -0.11 16.13 7.33
N HIS A 211 -0.62 15.94 8.55
CA HIS A 211 -0.36 14.73 9.33
C HIS A 211 -0.87 13.49 8.59
N LEU A 212 -2.11 13.53 8.11
CA LEU A 212 -2.72 12.42 7.37
C LEU A 212 -1.98 12.13 6.07
N GLN A 213 -1.62 13.16 5.28
CA GLN A 213 -0.84 12.96 4.05
C GLN A 213 0.56 12.39 4.30
N GLN A 214 1.29 12.89 5.31
CA GLN A 214 2.59 12.31 5.66
C GLN A 214 2.43 10.83 6.06
N ARG A 215 1.39 10.53 6.84
CA ARG A 215 1.10 9.16 7.29
C ARG A 215 0.71 8.24 6.13
N SER A 216 -0.04 8.73 5.13
CA SER A 216 -0.34 8.01 3.88
C SER A 216 0.94 7.55 3.20
N VAL A 217 1.92 8.44 3.10
CA VAL A 217 3.19 8.16 2.45
C VAL A 217 4.05 7.17 3.24
N ASP A 218 3.99 7.21 4.56
CA ASP A 218 4.80 6.36 5.43
C ASP A 218 4.24 4.93 5.59
N ASN A 219 2.92 4.73 5.48
CA ASN A 219 2.26 3.47 5.83
C ASN A 219 1.41 2.84 4.73
N SER A 220 0.98 3.58 3.70
CA SER A 220 0.20 3.00 2.59
C SER A 220 1.09 2.39 1.52
N ARG A 221 0.56 1.37 0.84
CA ARG A 221 1.14 0.77 -0.37
C ARG A 221 0.42 1.20 -1.65
N ASP A 222 -0.62 2.02 -1.53
CA ASP A 222 -1.37 2.53 -2.67
C ASP A 222 -0.51 3.49 -3.51
N GLN A 223 -0.62 3.34 -4.81
CA GLN A 223 0.04 4.13 -5.85
C GLN A 223 -0.64 5.49 -6.07
N ASP A 224 -1.89 5.61 -5.65
CA ASP A 224 -2.64 6.86 -5.72
C ASP A 224 -2.60 7.60 -4.37
N PRO A 225 -2.14 8.87 -4.30
CA PRO A 225 -2.10 9.63 -3.06
C PRO A 225 -3.47 9.88 -2.43
N ASP A 226 -4.54 9.96 -3.23
CA ASP A 226 -5.90 10.16 -2.74
C ASP A 226 -6.46 8.87 -2.11
N ALA A 227 -6.21 7.70 -2.72
CA ALA A 227 -6.50 6.40 -2.11
C ALA A 227 -5.70 6.18 -0.82
N ALA A 228 -4.40 6.51 -0.83
CA ALA A 228 -3.55 6.43 0.35
C ALA A 228 -4.01 7.35 1.49
N TYR A 229 -4.61 8.50 1.15
CA TYR A 229 -5.25 9.42 2.09
C TYR A 229 -6.53 8.84 2.68
N ASN A 230 -7.40 8.24 1.86
CA ASN A 230 -8.59 7.52 2.32
C ASN A 230 -8.24 6.43 3.34
N GLY A 231 -7.16 5.67 3.12
CA GLY A 231 -6.68 4.65 4.06
C GLY A 231 -6.25 5.17 5.45
N GLN A 232 -6.15 6.49 5.65
CA GLN A 232 -5.87 7.11 6.96
C GLN A 232 -7.12 7.57 7.70
N LEU A 233 -8.29 7.38 7.10
CA LEU A 233 -9.57 7.87 7.57
C LEU A 233 -10.55 6.72 7.78
N TYR A 234 -11.63 7.01 8.47
CA TYR A 234 -12.78 6.15 8.56
C TYR A 234 -13.76 6.43 7.42
N SER A 235 -14.21 5.36 6.79
CA SER A 235 -15.48 5.27 6.05
C SER A 235 -16.11 3.92 6.38
N ALA A 236 -17.44 3.80 6.31
CA ALA A 236 -18.09 2.52 6.55
C ALA A 236 -17.59 1.43 5.59
N ALA A 237 -17.35 1.75 4.32
CA ALA A 237 -16.81 0.80 3.34
C ALA A 237 -15.45 0.23 3.77
N LEU A 238 -14.47 1.10 4.06
CA LEU A 238 -13.13 0.66 4.50
C LEU A 238 -13.16 -0.03 5.86
N ALA A 239 -14.03 0.40 6.78
CA ALA A 239 -14.15 -0.20 8.10
C ALA A 239 -14.69 -1.63 8.04
N ASN A 240 -15.64 -1.90 7.14
CA ASN A 240 -16.18 -3.24 6.92
C ASN A 240 -15.15 -4.25 6.42
N LEU A 241 -14.05 -3.77 5.82
CA LEU A 241 -12.93 -4.56 5.31
C LEU A 241 -11.69 -4.50 6.21
N LEU A 242 -11.82 -3.94 7.41
CA LEU A 242 -10.73 -3.71 8.36
C LEU A 242 -9.59 -2.83 7.82
N GLU A 243 -9.73 -2.18 6.66
CA GLU A 243 -8.71 -1.28 6.13
C GLU A 243 -8.52 -0.06 7.04
N THR A 244 -9.60 0.44 7.67
CA THR A 244 -9.51 1.51 8.68
C THR A 244 -8.70 1.10 9.92
N THR A 245 -8.46 -0.20 10.18
CA THR A 245 -7.59 -0.59 11.31
C THR A 245 -6.15 -0.10 11.15
N ARG A 246 -5.69 0.04 9.89
CA ARG A 246 -4.36 0.58 9.57
C ARG A 246 -4.26 2.08 9.83
N ALA A 247 -5.38 2.82 9.78
CA ALA A 247 -5.41 4.26 10.08
C ALA A 247 -4.94 4.61 11.50
N ARG A 248 -4.99 3.66 12.44
CA ARG A 248 -4.55 3.83 13.84
C ARG A 248 -3.16 3.28 14.14
N ARG A 249 -2.63 2.41 13.26
CA ARG A 249 -1.40 1.63 13.50
C ARG A 249 -0.15 2.29 12.95
N PHE A 250 0.89 2.41 13.76
CA PHE A 250 2.18 2.94 13.33
C PHE A 250 3.11 1.76 13.01
N ILE A 251 3.22 1.44 11.72
CA ILE A 251 3.93 0.27 11.22
C ILE A 251 5.42 0.62 11.12
N TYR A 252 6.29 -0.16 11.78
CA TYR A 252 7.75 0.07 11.83
C TYR A 252 8.11 1.53 12.18
N THR A 253 7.41 2.09 13.17
CA THR A 253 7.68 3.46 13.64
C THR A 253 8.86 3.52 14.60
N THR A 254 9.53 4.67 14.61
CA THR A 254 10.55 4.99 15.60
C THR A 254 10.17 6.21 16.45
N THR A 255 9.02 6.85 16.23
CA THR A 255 8.77 8.22 16.75
C THR A 255 7.44 8.39 17.47
N LEU A 256 6.67 7.33 17.73
CA LEU A 256 5.40 7.47 18.45
C LEU A 256 5.63 7.90 19.91
N ALA A 257 5.15 9.10 20.26
CA ALA A 257 5.15 9.62 21.63
C ALA A 257 4.11 8.91 22.51
N ASP A 258 4.27 8.95 23.84
CA ASP A 258 3.33 8.33 24.79
C ASP A 258 1.92 8.94 24.74
N THR A 259 1.82 10.22 24.34
CA THR A 259 0.55 10.94 24.21
C THR A 259 0.57 11.83 22.98
N SER A 260 -0.60 12.05 22.38
CA SER A 260 -0.80 13.07 21.35
C SER A 260 -1.88 14.07 21.77
N VAL A 261 -1.77 15.30 21.29
CA VAL A 261 -2.71 16.39 21.57
C VAL A 261 -3.48 16.73 20.30
N ILE A 262 -4.81 16.67 20.36
CA ILE A 262 -5.70 17.07 19.27
C ILE A 262 -6.18 18.48 19.57
N GLU A 263 -6.02 19.39 18.61
CA GLU A 263 -6.53 20.76 18.70
C GLU A 263 -7.73 20.92 17.76
N PHE A 264 -8.80 21.52 18.28
CA PHE A 264 -10.04 21.75 17.57
C PHE A 264 -10.23 23.24 17.22
N ASP A 265 -11.01 23.52 16.17
CA ASP A 265 -11.30 24.88 15.71
C ASP A 265 -11.98 25.74 16.79
N ASN A 266 -12.77 25.13 17.67
CA ASN A 266 -13.37 25.80 18.83
C ASN A 266 -12.38 26.13 19.97
N SER A 267 -11.07 26.05 19.73
CA SER A 267 -9.99 26.29 20.69
C SER A 267 -9.91 25.30 21.86
N THR A 268 -10.69 24.22 21.85
CA THR A 268 -10.56 23.13 22.83
C THR A 268 -9.44 22.17 22.41
N ARG A 269 -8.99 21.35 23.37
CA ARG A 269 -7.96 20.34 23.15
C ARG A 269 -8.36 19.02 23.79
N ALA A 270 -8.03 17.92 23.13
CA ALA A 270 -8.10 16.57 23.70
C ALA A 270 -6.71 15.97 23.76
N THR A 271 -6.42 15.21 24.81
CA THR A 271 -5.18 14.43 24.90
C THR A 271 -5.51 12.96 24.78
N VAL A 272 -4.87 12.28 23.83
CA VAL A 272 -4.99 10.84 23.64
C VAL A 272 -3.74 10.14 24.13
N THR A 273 -3.91 9.01 24.83
CA THR A 273 -2.81 8.16 25.24
C THR A 273 -2.52 7.17 24.12
N ASN A 274 -1.32 7.25 23.56
CA ASN A 274 -0.86 6.30 22.56
C ASN A 274 -0.39 5.01 23.24
N MET A 275 -0.40 3.90 22.51
CA MET A 275 -0.28 2.58 23.10
C MET A 275 0.68 1.72 22.28
N ALA A 276 1.45 0.87 22.96
CA ALA A 276 2.17 -0.23 22.35
C ALA A 276 1.61 -1.54 22.91
N ARG A 277 0.88 -2.29 22.09
CA ARG A 277 0.38 -3.62 22.45
C ARG A 277 1.50 -4.63 22.29
N VAL A 278 1.72 -5.46 23.31
CA VAL A 278 2.69 -6.56 23.25
C VAL A 278 2.09 -7.70 22.43
N ALA A 279 2.69 -8.02 21.29
CA ALA A 279 2.10 -8.93 20.30
C ALA A 279 2.63 -10.38 20.38
N THR A 280 3.65 -10.60 21.19
CA THR A 280 4.32 -11.91 21.35
C THR A 280 4.41 -12.32 22.82
N ASN A 281 4.88 -13.54 23.08
CA ASN A 281 5.25 -13.97 24.42
C ASN A 281 6.51 -13.23 24.88
N PHE A 282 6.34 -12.36 25.87
CA PHE A 282 7.44 -11.54 26.42
C PHE A 282 7.96 -12.04 27.77
N SER A 283 7.50 -13.20 28.25
CA SER A 283 8.00 -13.81 29.48
C SER A 283 9.48 -14.16 29.37
N SER A 284 10.23 -13.94 30.46
CA SER A 284 11.66 -14.28 30.56
C SER A 284 12.57 -13.56 29.55
N ILE A 285 12.22 -12.35 29.13
CA ILE A 285 13.05 -11.47 28.29
C ILE A 285 13.60 -10.36 29.18
N ASP A 286 14.70 -10.66 29.87
CA ASP A 286 15.33 -9.75 30.83
C ASP A 286 16.34 -8.78 30.18
N SER A 287 16.70 -9.00 28.93
CA SER A 287 17.69 -8.19 28.20
C SER A 287 17.38 -8.07 26.71
N SER A 288 18.00 -7.08 26.07
CA SER A 288 17.99 -6.91 24.60
C SER A 288 18.62 -8.10 23.87
N GLU A 289 19.66 -8.68 24.46
CA GLU A 289 20.40 -9.82 23.95
C GLU A 289 19.48 -11.06 23.89
N THR A 290 18.73 -11.34 24.97
CA THR A 290 17.74 -12.42 25.00
C THR A 290 16.61 -12.19 24.00
N LEU A 291 16.16 -10.94 23.81
CA LEU A 291 15.15 -10.61 22.80
C LEU A 291 15.65 -10.92 21.38
N HIS A 292 16.86 -10.50 21.04
CA HIS A 292 17.48 -10.75 19.75
C HIS A 292 17.70 -12.24 19.50
N GLU A 293 18.28 -12.95 20.47
CA GLU A 293 18.54 -14.39 20.37
C GLU A 293 17.25 -15.20 20.20
N ARG A 294 16.16 -14.80 20.86
CA ARG A 294 14.88 -15.53 20.80
C ARG A 294 14.13 -15.36 19.49
N PHE A 295 14.09 -14.13 18.96
CA PHE A 295 13.22 -13.78 17.84
C PHE A 295 13.93 -13.66 16.50
N GLU A 296 15.18 -13.19 16.47
CA GLU A 296 15.90 -12.88 15.23
C GLU A 296 17.01 -13.89 14.89
N VAL A 297 17.62 -14.55 15.89
CA VAL A 297 18.71 -15.49 15.64
C VAL A 297 18.17 -16.92 15.44
N PRO A 298 18.34 -17.54 14.26
CA PRO A 298 17.97 -18.93 14.07
C PRO A 298 18.81 -19.86 14.96
N GLY A 299 18.18 -20.73 15.77
CA GLY A 299 18.90 -21.69 16.61
C GLY A 299 19.47 -22.88 15.83
N LYS A 300 20.50 -23.54 16.37
CA LYS A 300 21.19 -24.69 15.71
C LYS A 300 20.33 -25.97 15.63
N THR A 301 19.32 -26.11 16.49
CA THR A 301 18.40 -27.27 16.57
C THR A 301 16.96 -26.88 16.95
N SER A 302 16.69 -25.60 17.16
CA SER A 302 15.39 -25.05 17.52
C SER A 302 15.17 -23.79 16.71
N LYS A 303 14.10 -23.76 15.91
CA LYS A 303 13.70 -22.57 15.14
C LYS A 303 13.59 -21.39 16.11
N ALA A 304 14.02 -20.19 15.70
CA ALA A 304 13.70 -18.97 16.45
C ALA A 304 12.19 -18.93 16.70
N GLU A 305 11.77 -18.39 17.83
CA GLU A 305 10.34 -18.26 18.12
C GLU A 305 9.76 -17.18 17.21
N VAL A 306 9.30 -17.57 16.04
CA VAL A 306 8.45 -16.70 15.24
C VAL A 306 7.12 -16.61 15.99
N PRO A 307 6.63 -15.41 16.38
CA PRO A 307 5.24 -15.24 16.77
C PRO A 307 4.43 -15.81 15.60
N SER A 308 3.87 -17.00 15.80
CA SER A 308 2.97 -17.56 14.81
C SER A 308 1.92 -16.46 14.59
N PRO A 309 1.65 -16.04 13.34
CA PRO A 309 0.47 -15.23 13.10
C PRO A 309 -0.64 -16.02 13.79
N ARG A 310 -1.21 -15.49 14.88
CA ARG A 310 -2.40 -16.14 15.46
C ARG A 310 -3.28 -16.43 14.27
N ALA A 311 -3.68 -17.69 14.08
CA ALA A 311 -4.64 -18.05 13.04
C ALA A 311 -5.68 -16.95 13.07
N GLN A 312 -5.66 -16.07 12.06
CA GLN A 312 -6.53 -14.92 12.08
C GLN A 312 -7.90 -15.57 12.06
N PRO A 313 -8.77 -15.31 13.06
CA PRO A 313 -10.12 -15.81 12.97
C PRO A 313 -10.64 -15.41 11.60
N GLY A 314 -11.30 -16.35 10.92
CA GLY A 314 -11.81 -16.12 9.58
C GLY A 314 -12.49 -14.76 9.50
N PHE A 315 -12.19 -14.01 8.43
CA PHE A 315 -12.71 -12.67 8.25
C PHE A 315 -13.98 -12.72 7.39
N VAL A 316 -15.03 -12.09 7.90
CA VAL A 316 -16.31 -11.87 7.21
C VAL A 316 -16.68 -10.39 7.36
N PRO A 317 -17.00 -9.67 6.27
CA PRO A 317 -17.45 -8.28 6.36
C PRO A 317 -18.67 -8.13 7.26
N SER A 318 -18.65 -7.12 8.14
CA SER A 318 -19.78 -6.86 9.05
C SER A 318 -21.00 -6.22 8.36
N LEU A 319 -20.80 -5.65 7.15
CA LEU A 319 -21.78 -4.89 6.38
C LEU A 319 -22.49 -3.77 7.18
N VAL A 320 -21.79 -3.14 8.13
CA VAL A 320 -22.30 -1.99 8.89
C VAL A 320 -22.56 -0.82 7.92
N GLY A 321 -23.76 -0.25 7.98
CA GLY A 321 -24.18 0.85 7.11
C GLY A 321 -24.73 0.40 5.75
N TYR A 322 -24.69 -0.90 5.44
CA TYR A 322 -25.40 -1.48 4.29
C TYR A 322 -26.85 -1.81 4.68
N PRO A 323 -27.81 -1.68 3.75
CA PRO A 323 -29.17 -2.15 3.95
C PRO A 323 -29.24 -3.68 3.94
N GLU A 324 -30.44 -4.26 4.12
CA GLU A 324 -30.61 -5.71 4.03
C GLU A 324 -30.50 -6.17 2.55
N PRO A 325 -29.62 -7.12 2.23
CA PRO A 325 -29.50 -7.65 0.86
C PRO A 325 -30.61 -8.65 0.55
N PHE A 326 -31.07 -8.69 -0.70
CA PHE A 326 -31.99 -9.74 -1.15
C PHE A 326 -31.25 -11.03 -1.55
N VAL A 327 -29.95 -10.92 -1.85
CA VAL A 327 -29.06 -12.04 -2.15
C VAL A 327 -27.67 -11.73 -1.59
N ILE A 328 -27.04 -12.72 -0.97
CA ILE A 328 -25.73 -12.56 -0.33
C ILE A 328 -24.94 -13.87 -0.40
N HIS A 329 -23.62 -13.73 -0.52
CA HIS A 329 -22.66 -14.83 -0.38
C HIS A 329 -22.61 -15.33 1.07
N GLU A 330 -22.32 -16.61 1.30
CA GLU A 330 -22.27 -17.17 2.66
C GLU A 330 -21.31 -16.38 3.60
N ASP A 331 -20.16 -15.97 3.04
CA ASP A 331 -19.16 -15.14 3.69
C ASP A 331 -19.32 -13.63 3.47
N LYS A 332 -20.50 -13.18 3.04
CA LYS A 332 -20.94 -11.77 3.02
C LYS A 332 -20.11 -10.77 2.21
N TYR A 333 -19.18 -11.22 1.39
CA TYR A 333 -18.31 -10.31 0.61
C TYR A 333 -18.86 -9.96 -0.79
N LEU A 334 -19.95 -10.60 -1.21
CA LEU A 334 -20.74 -10.26 -2.39
C LEU A 334 -22.21 -10.17 -1.99
N SER A 335 -22.87 -9.05 -2.27
CA SER A 335 -24.24 -8.80 -1.84
C SER A 335 -25.02 -7.90 -2.81
N GLY A 336 -26.30 -8.22 -3.01
CA GLY A 336 -27.19 -7.53 -3.96
C GLY A 336 -28.36 -6.83 -3.28
N TYR A 337 -28.67 -5.62 -3.74
CA TYR A 337 -29.67 -4.74 -3.14
C TYR A 337 -30.63 -4.14 -4.17
N HIS A 338 -31.90 -4.05 -3.78
CA HIS A 338 -32.92 -3.22 -4.42
C HIS A 338 -33.46 -2.26 -3.38
N LEU A 339 -33.55 -0.98 -3.74
CA LEU A 339 -33.89 0.09 -2.79
C LEU A 339 -35.12 0.84 -3.26
N ASP A 340 -35.89 1.32 -2.29
CA ASP A 340 -37.13 2.08 -2.51
C ASP A 340 -36.89 3.60 -2.62
N GLU A 341 -35.64 4.04 -2.43
CA GLU A 341 -35.26 5.45 -2.56
C GLU A 341 -35.56 5.96 -3.98
N PRO A 342 -36.14 7.17 -4.14
CA PRO A 342 -36.51 7.70 -5.44
C PRO A 342 -35.37 7.71 -6.47
N ALA A 343 -34.14 8.05 -6.04
CA ALA A 343 -32.95 8.07 -6.89
C ALA A 343 -32.50 6.67 -7.36
N LEU A 344 -32.91 5.61 -6.65
CA LEU A 344 -32.47 4.22 -6.85
C LEU A 344 -33.61 3.29 -7.28
N LYS A 345 -34.81 3.83 -7.53
CA LYS A 345 -36.02 3.04 -7.83
C LYS A 345 -35.84 2.08 -9.00
N ASP A 346 -35.15 2.49 -10.06
CA ASP A 346 -34.89 1.67 -11.26
C ASP A 346 -33.48 1.06 -11.26
N THR A 347 -32.78 1.13 -10.11
CA THR A 347 -31.38 0.76 -9.95
C THR A 347 -31.24 -0.48 -9.08
N ALA A 348 -30.43 -1.42 -9.53
CA ALA A 348 -29.88 -2.50 -8.72
C ALA A 348 -28.47 -2.14 -8.26
N VAL A 349 -28.11 -2.52 -7.03
CA VAL A 349 -26.76 -2.31 -6.50
C VAL A 349 -26.13 -3.66 -6.18
N LEU A 350 -24.92 -3.87 -6.68
CA LEU A 350 -24.09 -5.03 -6.34
C LEU A 350 -22.85 -4.54 -5.61
N ALA A 351 -22.74 -4.87 -4.31
CA ALA A 351 -21.53 -4.60 -3.54
C ALA A 351 -20.62 -5.83 -3.58
N VAL A 352 -19.39 -5.60 -4.04
CA VAL A 352 -18.33 -6.60 -4.16
C VAL A 352 -17.19 -6.13 -3.27
N ASN A 353 -17.16 -6.60 -2.03
CA ASN A 353 -16.18 -6.18 -1.04
C ASN A 353 -14.83 -6.91 -1.22
N LEU A 354 -14.84 -8.15 -1.72
CA LEU A 354 -13.65 -8.97 -2.02
C LEU A 354 -13.91 -9.89 -3.23
N PHE A 355 -12.87 -10.54 -3.74
CA PHE A 355 -12.99 -11.63 -4.73
C PHE A 355 -12.55 -13.00 -4.18
N LEU A 356 -12.45 -13.14 -2.86
CA LEU A 356 -12.17 -14.41 -2.19
C LEU A 356 -12.75 -14.41 -0.79
N SER A 357 -13.12 -15.59 -0.30
CA SER A 357 -13.35 -15.81 1.13
C SER A 357 -12.03 -15.89 1.90
N LEU A 358 -11.94 -15.08 2.97
CA LEU A 358 -10.82 -15.14 3.91
C LEU A 358 -11.03 -16.18 5.03
N ASN A 359 -12.22 -16.78 5.14
CA ASN A 359 -12.51 -17.84 6.12
C ASN A 359 -11.74 -19.13 5.82
N HIS A 360 -11.46 -19.42 4.54
CA HIS A 360 -10.73 -20.62 4.13
C HIS A 360 -9.20 -20.45 4.08
N THR A 361 -8.68 -19.28 4.49
CA THR A 361 -7.24 -18.93 4.43
C THR A 361 -6.55 -18.92 5.81
N GLY A 362 -7.28 -19.32 6.87
CA GLY A 362 -6.88 -19.24 8.28
C GLY A 362 -5.78 -20.19 8.76
N GLY A 363 -4.78 -20.50 7.92
CA GLY A 363 -3.56 -21.23 8.33
C GLY A 363 -3.60 -22.76 8.18
N GLU A 364 -4.71 -23.33 7.70
CA GLU A 364 -4.72 -24.68 7.11
C GLU A 364 -4.66 -24.56 5.58
N ALA A 365 -4.08 -25.55 4.90
CA ALA A 365 -4.02 -25.55 3.44
C ALA A 365 -5.44 -25.51 2.88
N THR A 366 -5.81 -24.40 2.24
CA THR A 366 -7.09 -24.26 1.54
C THR A 366 -7.24 -25.43 0.57
N LEU A 367 -8.21 -26.31 0.81
CA LEU A 367 -8.44 -27.43 -0.07
C LEU A 367 -8.97 -26.91 -1.40
N SER A 368 -8.59 -27.53 -2.52
CA SER A 368 -9.14 -27.18 -3.82
C SER A 368 -10.67 -27.27 -3.85
N SER A 369 -11.27 -28.14 -3.03
CA SER A 369 -12.73 -28.20 -2.86
C SER A 369 -13.34 -26.93 -2.28
N ASP A 370 -12.65 -26.29 -1.34
CA ASP A 370 -13.15 -25.09 -0.65
C ASP A 370 -13.08 -23.88 -1.59
N VAL A 371 -12.00 -23.77 -2.37
CA VAL A 371 -11.90 -22.77 -3.44
C VAL A 371 -13.03 -22.92 -4.46
N LEU A 372 -13.33 -24.16 -4.89
CA LEU A 372 -14.39 -24.39 -5.86
C LEU A 372 -15.79 -24.12 -5.29
N ALA A 373 -15.99 -24.37 -3.98
CA ALA A 373 -17.25 -24.06 -3.30
C ALA A 373 -17.47 -22.54 -3.21
N ASP A 374 -16.45 -21.77 -2.81
CA ASP A 374 -16.48 -20.30 -2.80
C ASP A 374 -16.82 -19.73 -4.18
N VAL A 375 -16.13 -20.20 -5.23
CA VAL A 375 -16.40 -19.76 -6.61
C VAL A 375 -17.83 -20.10 -7.05
N ALA A 376 -18.33 -21.27 -6.65
CA ALA A 376 -19.69 -21.69 -6.98
C ALA A 376 -20.74 -20.81 -6.28
N ASP A 377 -20.56 -20.47 -5.01
CA ASP A 377 -21.49 -19.59 -4.28
C ASP A 377 -21.41 -18.14 -4.80
N PHE A 378 -20.21 -17.63 -5.10
CA PHE A 378 -20.03 -16.32 -5.74
C PHE A 378 -20.79 -16.25 -7.07
N SER A 379 -20.62 -17.28 -7.91
CA SER A 379 -21.31 -17.41 -9.19
C SER A 379 -22.82 -17.49 -9.04
N ARG A 380 -23.32 -18.24 -8.04
CA ARG A 380 -24.75 -18.33 -7.71
C ARG A 380 -25.32 -16.95 -7.37
N VAL A 381 -24.67 -16.22 -6.47
CA VAL A 381 -25.11 -14.87 -6.05
C VAL A 381 -25.13 -13.92 -7.24
N GLY A 382 -24.10 -13.93 -8.08
CA GLY A 382 -24.06 -13.12 -9.31
C GLY A 382 -25.20 -13.43 -10.28
N ALA A 383 -25.48 -14.71 -10.52
CA ALA A 383 -26.57 -15.14 -11.40
C ALA A 383 -27.96 -14.79 -10.82
N GLU A 384 -28.17 -15.02 -9.53
CA GLU A 384 -29.43 -14.70 -8.84
C GLU A 384 -29.67 -13.18 -8.80
N PHE A 385 -28.62 -12.38 -8.55
CA PHE A 385 -28.68 -10.93 -8.61
C PHE A 385 -29.21 -10.43 -9.97
N VAL A 386 -28.66 -10.95 -11.06
CA VAL A 386 -29.07 -10.58 -12.43
C VAL A 386 -30.52 -11.01 -12.69
N GLU A 387 -30.87 -12.26 -12.37
CA GLU A 387 -32.21 -12.80 -12.62
C GLU A 387 -33.32 -12.08 -11.82
N VAL A 388 -33.07 -11.79 -10.55
CA VAL A 388 -34.04 -11.07 -9.70
C VAL A 388 -34.17 -9.62 -10.16
N SER A 389 -33.06 -8.95 -10.51
CA SER A 389 -33.06 -7.59 -11.05
C SER A 389 -33.84 -7.50 -12.37
N ARG A 390 -33.68 -8.50 -13.24
CA ARG A 390 -34.45 -8.66 -14.48
C ARG A 390 -35.94 -8.80 -14.23
N LYS A 391 -36.34 -9.71 -13.34
CA LYS A 391 -37.76 -9.94 -12.98
C LYS A 391 -38.42 -8.69 -12.38
N GLN A 392 -37.65 -7.87 -11.67
CA GLN A 392 -38.14 -6.63 -11.06
C GLN A 392 -37.99 -5.39 -11.97
N GLY A 393 -37.45 -5.54 -13.19
CA GLY A 393 -37.33 -4.45 -14.15
C GLY A 393 -36.27 -3.39 -13.80
N LYS A 394 -35.26 -3.73 -12.98
CA LYS A 394 -34.19 -2.81 -12.58
C LYS A 394 -33.17 -2.65 -13.70
N SER A 395 -33.26 -1.61 -14.51
CA SER A 395 -32.42 -1.45 -15.71
C SER A 395 -31.06 -0.80 -15.46
N LYS A 396 -30.89 -0.07 -14.35
CA LYS A 396 -29.64 0.59 -13.98
C LYS A 396 -28.84 -0.25 -12.99
N LEU A 397 -27.51 -0.13 -13.03
CA LEU A 397 -26.60 -0.86 -12.14
C LEU A 397 -25.59 0.07 -11.48
N ILE A 398 -25.43 -0.06 -10.16
CA ILE A 398 -24.26 0.41 -9.41
C ILE A 398 -23.44 -0.81 -9.00
N ILE A 399 -22.15 -0.80 -9.34
CA ILE A 399 -21.18 -1.79 -8.84
C ILE A 399 -20.32 -1.09 -7.79
N ASP A 400 -20.47 -1.50 -6.54
CA ASP A 400 -19.70 -0.95 -5.41
C ASP A 400 -18.47 -1.83 -5.13
N LEU A 401 -17.29 -1.25 -5.33
CA LEU A 401 -15.97 -1.86 -5.15
C LEU A 401 -15.13 -1.12 -4.09
N GLN A 402 -15.77 -0.31 -3.22
CA GLN A 402 -15.06 0.43 -2.18
C GLN A 402 -14.33 -0.52 -1.23
N GLY A 403 -13.06 -0.22 -0.94
CA GLY A 403 -12.17 -1.02 -0.09
C GLY A 403 -11.75 -2.38 -0.64
N ASN A 404 -12.12 -2.75 -1.87
CA ASN A 404 -11.85 -4.09 -2.40
C ASN A 404 -10.38 -4.31 -2.77
N GLY A 405 -9.64 -5.06 -1.96
CA GLY A 405 -8.23 -5.40 -2.19
C GLY A 405 -7.95 -6.45 -3.28
N GLY A 406 -9.01 -7.01 -3.88
CA GLY A 406 -8.92 -8.05 -4.91
C GLY A 406 -9.24 -9.46 -4.39
N GLY A 407 -8.70 -10.47 -5.06
CA GLY A 407 -8.88 -11.88 -4.69
C GLY A 407 -8.73 -12.82 -5.88
N PHE A 408 -9.47 -13.92 -5.90
CA PHE A 408 -9.36 -14.92 -6.94
C PHE A 408 -9.76 -14.37 -8.30
N PHE A 409 -8.87 -14.55 -9.28
CA PHE A 409 -9.09 -14.07 -10.64
C PHE A 409 -10.30 -14.75 -11.31
N LEU A 410 -10.61 -16.01 -10.93
CA LEU A 410 -11.81 -16.70 -11.39
C LEU A 410 -13.12 -16.00 -10.96
N ASN A 411 -13.21 -15.50 -9.73
CA ASN A 411 -14.36 -14.72 -9.26
C ASN A 411 -14.47 -13.37 -9.99
N ALA A 412 -13.32 -12.74 -10.31
CA ALA A 412 -13.30 -11.54 -11.14
C ALA A 412 -13.85 -11.82 -12.55
N MET A 413 -13.45 -12.93 -13.18
CA MET A 413 -13.94 -13.32 -14.51
C MET A 413 -15.42 -13.72 -14.49
N SER A 414 -15.87 -14.47 -13.48
CA SER A 414 -17.27 -14.86 -13.35
C SER A 414 -18.19 -13.63 -13.17
N LEU A 415 -17.77 -12.64 -12.38
CA LEU A 415 -18.52 -11.38 -12.22
C LEU A 415 -18.71 -10.66 -13.56
N CYS A 416 -17.62 -10.49 -14.31
CA CYS A 416 -17.63 -9.80 -15.60
C CYS A 416 -18.57 -10.51 -16.59
N ALA A 417 -18.50 -11.83 -16.62
CA ALA A 417 -19.34 -12.66 -17.48
C ALA A 417 -20.79 -12.73 -17.00
N SER A 418 -21.08 -12.67 -15.69
CA SER A 418 -22.45 -12.61 -15.17
C SER A 418 -23.14 -11.30 -15.52
N LEU A 419 -22.45 -10.17 -15.40
CA LEU A 419 -23.03 -8.85 -15.64
C LEU A 419 -23.08 -8.49 -17.13
N PHE A 420 -22.02 -8.81 -17.88
CA PHE A 420 -21.88 -8.43 -19.29
C PHE A 420 -21.39 -9.61 -20.15
N PRO A 421 -22.19 -10.67 -20.36
CA PRO A 421 -21.78 -11.87 -21.09
C PRO A 421 -21.18 -11.62 -22.48
N GLU A 422 -21.84 -10.79 -23.30
CA GLU A 422 -21.41 -10.57 -24.69
C GLU A 422 -20.24 -9.61 -24.82
N ALA A 423 -20.25 -8.54 -24.02
CA ALA A 423 -19.29 -7.45 -24.13
C ALA A 423 -18.07 -7.64 -23.22
N GLY A 424 -18.27 -8.14 -22.00
CA GLY A 424 -17.21 -8.44 -21.02
C GLY A 424 -16.57 -9.80 -21.26
N GLY A 425 -17.37 -10.86 -21.47
CA GLY A 425 -16.86 -12.21 -21.65
C GLY A 425 -15.93 -12.37 -22.87
N LYS A 426 -16.35 -11.86 -24.03
CA LYS A 426 -15.58 -11.97 -25.30
C LYS A 426 -14.37 -11.04 -25.39
N LYS A 427 -14.32 -9.98 -24.57
CA LYS A 427 -13.20 -9.04 -24.52
C LYS A 427 -12.27 -9.29 -23.35
N ALA A 428 -12.60 -10.24 -22.46
CA ALA A 428 -11.78 -10.61 -21.33
C ALA A 428 -10.38 -10.99 -21.82
N ASN A 429 -9.38 -10.39 -21.21
CA ASN A 429 -7.98 -10.61 -21.47
C ASN A 429 -7.20 -10.18 -20.23
N MET A 430 -6.02 -10.73 -20.01
CA MET A 430 -5.09 -10.21 -19.01
C MET A 430 -3.68 -10.45 -19.50
N LYS A 431 -3.25 -9.61 -20.45
CA LYS A 431 -1.94 -9.76 -21.08
C LYS A 431 -0.84 -9.30 -20.12
N MET A 432 0.02 -10.24 -19.74
CA MET A 432 1.06 -10.04 -18.76
C MET A 432 2.43 -10.42 -19.29
N ARG A 433 3.48 -9.93 -18.62
CA ARG A 433 4.84 -10.43 -18.81
C ARG A 433 5.58 -10.53 -17.50
N VAL A 434 6.36 -11.59 -17.36
CA VAL A 434 7.31 -11.80 -16.27
C VAL A 434 8.63 -11.13 -16.63
N ARG A 435 9.33 -10.54 -15.66
CA ARG A 435 10.68 -10.01 -15.89
C ARG A 435 11.63 -11.16 -16.19
N ALA A 436 12.39 -11.03 -17.27
CA ALA A 436 13.34 -12.05 -17.71
C ALA A 436 14.73 -11.78 -17.11
N HIS A 437 15.26 -12.74 -16.35
CA HIS A 437 16.55 -12.64 -15.67
C HIS A 437 17.32 -13.97 -15.73
N PRO A 438 18.66 -13.98 -15.51
CA PRO A 438 19.50 -15.17 -15.69
C PRO A 438 19.06 -16.39 -14.89
N LEU A 439 18.66 -16.20 -13.63
CA LEU A 439 18.17 -17.27 -12.75
C LEU A 439 16.90 -17.94 -13.33
N LEU A 440 15.87 -17.17 -13.69
CA LEU A 440 14.64 -17.72 -14.29
C LEU A 440 14.94 -18.49 -15.57
N ASN A 441 15.78 -17.93 -16.46
CA ASN A 441 16.13 -18.60 -17.71
C ASN A 441 16.85 -19.92 -17.47
N TRP A 442 17.78 -19.94 -16.52
CA TRP A 442 18.57 -21.13 -16.23
C TRP A 442 17.68 -22.24 -15.68
N VAL A 443 16.81 -21.97 -14.71
CA VAL A 443 15.90 -22.97 -14.15
C VAL A 443 14.99 -23.57 -15.22
N GLY A 444 14.29 -22.73 -15.99
CA GLY A 444 13.38 -23.23 -17.03
C GLY A 444 14.10 -23.94 -18.19
N SER A 445 15.26 -23.45 -18.62
CA SER A 445 16.08 -24.11 -19.65
C SER A 445 16.61 -25.47 -19.18
N MET A 446 16.99 -25.56 -17.91
CA MET A 446 17.50 -26.79 -17.31
C MET A 446 16.39 -27.85 -17.24
N LEU A 447 15.21 -27.48 -16.73
CA LEU A 447 14.06 -28.37 -16.67
C LEU A 447 13.61 -28.84 -18.07
N GLY A 448 13.59 -27.93 -19.05
CA GLY A 448 13.30 -28.29 -20.44
C GLY A 448 14.30 -29.31 -21.02
N LYS A 449 15.60 -29.19 -20.69
CA LYS A 449 16.63 -30.17 -21.09
C LYS A 449 16.46 -31.53 -20.40
N MET A 450 15.87 -31.57 -19.22
CA MET A 450 15.51 -32.81 -18.52
C MET A 450 14.24 -33.47 -19.07
N GLY A 451 13.61 -32.86 -20.09
CA GLY A 451 12.40 -33.38 -20.73
C GLY A 451 11.10 -32.98 -20.02
N ALA A 452 11.13 -32.01 -19.11
CA ALA A 452 9.92 -31.47 -18.51
C ALA A 452 9.08 -30.72 -19.54
N ASP A 453 7.77 -30.98 -19.56
CA ASP A 453 6.83 -30.25 -20.42
C ASP A 453 6.53 -28.87 -19.81
N VAL A 454 6.73 -27.80 -20.59
CA VAL A 454 6.48 -26.41 -20.17
C VAL A 454 5.07 -26.20 -19.61
N LYS A 455 4.07 -26.90 -20.15
CA LYS A 455 2.68 -26.79 -19.70
C LYS A 455 2.43 -27.42 -18.33
N SER A 456 3.24 -28.42 -17.96
CA SER A 456 3.12 -29.11 -16.66
C SER A 456 4.02 -28.50 -15.59
N MET A 457 5.00 -27.70 -15.97
CA MET A 457 5.90 -27.02 -15.04
C MET A 457 5.17 -25.87 -14.31
N PRO A 458 5.38 -25.72 -12.99
CA PRO A 458 4.73 -24.67 -12.22
C PRO A 458 5.19 -23.28 -12.66
N TYR A 459 4.25 -22.34 -12.71
CA TYR A 459 4.55 -20.93 -12.91
C TYR A 459 5.45 -20.36 -11.78
N PRO A 460 6.45 -19.49 -12.06
CA PRO A 460 6.82 -18.93 -13.35
C PRO A 460 7.97 -19.68 -14.05
N VAL A 461 8.42 -20.83 -13.53
CA VAL A 461 9.44 -21.67 -14.17
C VAL A 461 8.86 -22.60 -15.25
N GLY A 462 7.60 -22.33 -15.62
CA GLY A 462 6.75 -23.06 -16.54
C GLY A 462 5.47 -22.27 -16.79
N SER A 463 4.55 -22.87 -17.54
CA SER A 463 3.31 -22.24 -17.96
C SER A 463 2.05 -22.95 -17.46
N ASN A 464 2.14 -23.79 -16.42
CA ASN A 464 0.94 -24.39 -15.85
C ASN A 464 -0.02 -23.30 -15.33
N GLY A 465 -1.27 -23.32 -15.81
CA GLY A 465 -2.27 -22.26 -15.56
C GLY A 465 -2.14 -21.02 -16.44
N PHE A 466 -1.20 -20.96 -17.38
CA PHE A 466 -0.96 -19.80 -18.24
C PHE A 466 -0.85 -20.16 -19.73
N LEU A 467 -1.50 -19.36 -20.56
CA LEU A 467 -1.56 -19.49 -22.02
C LEU A 467 -0.86 -18.31 -22.70
N ASP A 468 -0.65 -18.39 -24.00
CA ASP A 468 -0.08 -17.31 -24.78
C ASP A 468 -1.09 -16.16 -25.04
N LYS A 469 -0.65 -15.14 -25.80
CA LYS A 469 -1.46 -13.98 -26.16
C LYS A 469 -2.75 -14.32 -26.94
N ASP A 470 -2.81 -15.48 -27.56
CA ASP A 470 -3.91 -15.96 -28.38
C ASP A 470 -4.65 -17.14 -27.70
N LEU A 471 -4.42 -17.34 -26.38
CA LEU A 471 -4.97 -18.42 -25.56
C LEU A 471 -4.58 -19.83 -26.02
N ASN A 472 -3.41 -19.98 -26.64
CA ASN A 472 -2.84 -21.28 -26.98
C ASN A 472 -1.79 -21.71 -25.95
N ASN A 473 -1.56 -23.03 -25.90
CA ASN A 473 -0.49 -23.59 -25.09
C ASN A 473 0.89 -23.26 -25.69
N PHE A 474 1.85 -23.02 -24.80
CA PHE A 474 3.27 -22.94 -25.16
C PHE A 474 3.81 -24.31 -25.60
N THR A 475 4.70 -24.32 -26.59
CA THR A 475 5.28 -25.55 -27.15
C THR A 475 6.54 -26.00 -26.40
N ASP A 476 7.32 -25.04 -25.91
CA ASP A 476 8.57 -25.26 -25.20
C ASP A 476 8.94 -24.04 -24.34
N TRP A 477 10.03 -24.15 -23.55
CA TRP A 477 10.53 -23.04 -22.73
C TRP A 477 10.84 -21.78 -23.53
N SER A 478 11.35 -21.90 -24.77
CA SER A 478 11.68 -20.74 -25.60
C SER A 478 10.42 -19.98 -26.02
N SER A 479 9.32 -20.70 -26.29
CA SER A 479 8.04 -20.09 -26.63
C SER A 479 7.43 -19.31 -25.47
N PHE A 480 7.66 -19.72 -24.22
CA PHE A 480 7.25 -19.00 -23.01
C PHE A 480 8.22 -17.84 -22.67
N TYR A 481 9.51 -18.14 -22.51
CA TYR A 481 10.50 -17.22 -21.96
C TYR A 481 10.86 -16.06 -22.89
N GLY A 482 10.72 -16.20 -24.22
CA GLY A 482 11.28 -15.22 -25.15
C GLY A 482 12.80 -15.10 -24.93
N PRO A 483 13.38 -13.97 -24.53
CA PRO A 483 12.70 -12.79 -24.04
C PRO A 483 12.57 -11.70 -25.10
N GLN A 484 11.61 -10.81 -24.89
CA GLN A 484 11.47 -9.58 -25.65
C GLN A 484 12.10 -8.43 -24.87
N ARG A 485 12.80 -7.55 -25.58
CA ARG A 485 13.37 -6.33 -24.98
C ARG A 485 12.33 -5.23 -24.99
N ILE A 486 12.04 -4.65 -23.84
CA ILE A 486 11.12 -3.51 -23.67
C ILE A 486 11.88 -2.45 -22.88
N GLY A 487 12.21 -1.34 -23.53
CA GLY A 487 13.13 -0.36 -22.97
C GLY A 487 14.51 -0.96 -22.67
N GLU A 488 14.98 -0.78 -21.43
CA GLU A 488 16.27 -1.30 -20.98
C GLU A 488 16.19 -2.76 -20.49
N ASP A 489 14.99 -3.22 -20.12
CA ASP A 489 14.74 -4.53 -19.55
C ASP A 489 14.35 -5.60 -20.59
N LYS A 490 14.35 -6.84 -20.12
CA LYS A 490 13.89 -8.02 -20.86
C LYS A 490 12.71 -8.64 -20.13
N TYR A 491 11.74 -9.13 -20.89
CA TYR A 491 10.53 -9.76 -20.37
C TYR A 491 10.22 -11.03 -21.14
N THR A 492 9.43 -11.92 -20.54
CA THR A 492 8.91 -13.11 -21.22
C THR A 492 8.07 -12.74 -22.43
N ASN A 493 7.73 -13.72 -23.28
CA ASN A 493 6.60 -13.53 -24.19
C ASN A 493 5.31 -13.26 -23.39
N ILE A 494 4.30 -12.73 -24.08
CA ILE A 494 3.02 -12.41 -23.43
C ILE A 494 2.37 -13.69 -22.94
N ILE A 495 1.94 -13.66 -21.69
CA ILE A 495 1.18 -14.73 -21.05
C ILE A 495 -0.19 -14.20 -20.62
N GLN A 496 -1.16 -15.10 -20.47
CA GLN A 496 -2.47 -14.83 -19.90
C GLN A 496 -2.87 -15.96 -18.95
N PRO A 497 -3.56 -15.69 -17.84
CA PRO A 497 -4.16 -16.75 -17.02
C PRO A 497 -5.16 -17.56 -17.85
N GLU A 498 -5.21 -18.87 -17.66
CA GLU A 498 -6.19 -19.72 -18.35
C GLU A 498 -7.63 -19.34 -18.01
N GLU A 499 -7.85 -18.75 -16.83
CA GLU A 499 -9.17 -18.38 -16.32
C GLU A 499 -9.84 -17.28 -17.16
N VAL A 500 -9.09 -16.55 -17.98
CA VAL A 500 -9.64 -15.62 -18.98
C VAL A 500 -10.65 -16.33 -19.90
N SER A 501 -10.38 -17.60 -20.26
CA SER A 501 -11.28 -18.38 -21.14
C SER A 501 -12.65 -18.64 -20.51
N TYR A 502 -12.72 -18.76 -19.18
CA TYR A 502 -13.97 -19.02 -18.47
C TYR A 502 -14.94 -17.84 -18.49
N ALA A 503 -14.46 -16.62 -18.79
CA ALA A 503 -15.34 -15.47 -18.98
C ALA A 503 -16.25 -15.64 -20.22
N THR A 504 -15.85 -16.46 -21.21
CA THR A 504 -16.66 -16.78 -22.39
C THR A 504 -17.34 -18.15 -22.25
N ASP A 505 -16.59 -19.16 -21.80
CA ASP A 505 -17.04 -20.56 -21.86
C ASP A 505 -17.80 -21.01 -20.61
N ALA A 506 -17.86 -20.16 -19.58
CA ALA A 506 -18.26 -20.52 -18.23
C ALA A 506 -17.40 -21.66 -17.65
N LEU A 507 -17.80 -22.20 -16.48
CA LEU A 507 -17.15 -23.39 -15.90
C LEU A 507 -18.23 -24.40 -15.50
N PRO A 508 -18.46 -25.46 -16.30
CA PRO A 508 -19.58 -26.38 -16.08
C PRO A 508 -19.65 -26.94 -14.66
N GLY A 509 -20.80 -26.77 -14.01
CA GLY A 509 -21.05 -27.24 -12.65
C GLY A 509 -20.57 -26.30 -11.53
N ILE A 510 -19.87 -25.21 -11.87
CA ILE A 510 -19.34 -24.23 -10.92
C ILE A 510 -19.85 -22.82 -11.24
N PHE A 511 -19.66 -22.37 -12.49
CA PHE A 511 -20.04 -21.06 -12.96
C PHE A 511 -20.99 -21.17 -14.16
N THR A 512 -22.12 -20.46 -14.09
CA THR A 512 -23.11 -20.36 -15.18
C THR A 512 -23.37 -18.91 -15.53
N ILE A 513 -23.41 -18.63 -16.82
CA ILE A 513 -23.71 -17.28 -17.33
C ILE A 513 -25.24 -17.11 -17.38
N PRO A 514 -25.82 -16.14 -16.65
CA PRO A 514 -27.25 -15.83 -16.66
C PRO A 514 -27.69 -15.17 -17.99
N GLU A 515 -29.00 -14.99 -18.19
CA GLU A 515 -29.47 -14.18 -19.32
C GLU A 515 -29.00 -12.72 -19.16
N PRO A 516 -28.41 -12.10 -20.21
CA PRO A 516 -27.95 -10.71 -20.13
C PRO A 516 -29.11 -9.76 -19.78
N TRP A 517 -28.84 -8.78 -18.91
CA TRP A 517 -29.85 -7.81 -18.48
C TRP A 517 -29.33 -6.37 -18.43
N PHE A 518 -28.18 -6.16 -17.79
CA PHE A 518 -27.59 -4.82 -17.64
C PHE A 518 -26.85 -4.38 -18.89
N ARG A 519 -26.81 -3.06 -19.11
CA ARG A 519 -26.07 -2.42 -20.21
C ARG A 519 -24.90 -1.60 -19.65
N PRO A 520 -23.71 -1.65 -20.26
CA PRO A 520 -22.57 -0.84 -19.81
C PRO A 520 -22.90 0.66 -19.65
N GLU A 521 -23.64 1.23 -20.60
CA GLU A 521 -24.05 2.64 -20.59
C GLU A 521 -24.95 3.01 -19.39
N ASP A 522 -25.77 2.08 -18.93
CA ASP A 522 -26.67 2.21 -17.78
C ASP A 522 -26.03 1.74 -16.46
N THR A 523 -24.69 1.59 -16.46
CA THR A 523 -23.90 1.16 -15.31
C THR A 523 -22.95 2.27 -14.84
N VAL A 524 -22.70 2.29 -13.53
CA VAL A 524 -21.62 3.07 -12.90
C VAL A 524 -20.91 2.24 -11.85
N ILE A 525 -19.59 2.37 -11.77
CA ILE A 525 -18.77 1.79 -10.71
C ILE A 525 -18.54 2.86 -9.63
N VAL A 526 -18.62 2.49 -8.36
CA VAL A 526 -18.14 3.32 -7.25
C VAL A 526 -16.92 2.67 -6.59
N THR A 527 -15.89 3.48 -6.38
CA THR A 527 -14.64 3.07 -5.69
C THR A 527 -14.27 4.14 -4.67
N ASP A 528 -13.33 3.84 -3.79
CA ASP A 528 -12.62 4.80 -2.92
C ASP A 528 -11.13 4.85 -3.26
N GLY A 529 -10.79 4.41 -4.47
CA GLY A 529 -9.42 4.25 -4.97
C GLY A 529 -8.64 3.09 -4.36
N HIS A 530 -9.09 2.41 -3.30
CA HIS A 530 -8.29 1.32 -2.72
C HIS A 530 -8.20 0.09 -3.64
N CYS A 531 -9.16 -0.06 -4.57
CA CYS A 531 -9.26 -1.17 -5.52
C CYS A 531 -7.90 -1.69 -6.01
N ALA A 532 -7.61 -2.98 -5.79
CA ALA A 532 -6.32 -3.61 -6.07
C ALA A 532 -6.46 -5.02 -6.67
N SER A 533 -5.40 -5.53 -7.30
CA SER A 533 -5.28 -6.90 -7.81
C SER A 533 -6.47 -7.30 -8.71
N GLY A 534 -7.22 -8.36 -8.38
CA GLY A 534 -8.42 -8.76 -9.11
C GLY A 534 -9.44 -7.61 -9.30
N CYS A 535 -9.63 -6.74 -8.30
CA CYS A 535 -10.49 -5.56 -8.42
C CYS A 535 -9.95 -4.59 -9.48
N ALA A 536 -8.64 -4.28 -9.43
CA ALA A 536 -7.99 -3.41 -10.40
C ALA A 536 -8.20 -3.90 -11.84
N HIS A 537 -8.17 -5.23 -12.02
CA HIS A 537 -8.47 -5.85 -13.30
C HIS A 537 -9.93 -5.65 -13.73
N VAL A 538 -10.90 -5.92 -12.85
CA VAL A 538 -12.33 -5.74 -13.14
C VAL A 538 -12.63 -4.30 -13.53
N VAL A 539 -12.18 -3.32 -12.73
CA VAL A 539 -12.38 -1.90 -13.03
C VAL A 539 -11.69 -1.51 -14.34
N GLY A 540 -10.43 -1.93 -14.54
CA GLY A 540 -9.69 -1.65 -15.76
C GLY A 540 -10.36 -2.21 -17.01
N MET A 541 -10.85 -3.46 -16.96
CA MET A 541 -11.55 -4.09 -18.08
C MET A 541 -12.89 -3.40 -18.35
N MET A 542 -13.72 -3.20 -17.33
CA MET A 542 -15.03 -2.56 -17.48
C MET A 542 -14.93 -1.11 -18.00
N THR A 543 -13.93 -0.35 -17.56
CA THR A 543 -13.73 1.02 -18.03
C THR A 543 -13.19 1.07 -19.45
N ARG A 544 -12.12 0.31 -19.75
CA ARG A 544 -11.43 0.38 -21.05
C ARG A 544 -12.19 -0.33 -22.17
N GLU A 545 -12.79 -1.49 -21.87
CA GLU A 545 -13.43 -2.32 -22.89
C GLU A 545 -14.93 -2.05 -23.06
N LEU A 546 -15.59 -1.61 -21.99
CA LEU A 546 -17.05 -1.40 -21.96
C LEU A 546 -17.44 0.08 -21.82
N GLY A 547 -16.49 0.98 -21.55
CA GLY A 547 -16.77 2.41 -21.36
C GLY A 547 -17.59 2.71 -20.10
N ILE A 548 -17.62 1.79 -19.13
CA ILE A 548 -18.34 2.00 -17.86
C ILE A 548 -17.63 3.11 -17.09
N GLN A 549 -18.40 4.11 -16.68
CA GLN A 549 -17.86 5.25 -15.98
C GLN A 549 -17.72 4.98 -14.47
N VAL A 550 -16.81 5.69 -13.80
CA VAL A 550 -16.49 5.50 -12.37
C VAL A 550 -16.68 6.79 -11.57
N VAL A 551 -17.24 6.65 -10.37
CA VAL A 551 -17.21 7.67 -9.31
C VAL A 551 -16.22 7.23 -8.22
N ALA A 552 -15.25 8.08 -7.90
CA ALA A 552 -14.30 7.86 -6.81
C ALA A 552 -14.70 8.68 -5.56
N MET A 553 -14.79 8.02 -4.41
CA MET A 553 -15.20 8.61 -3.14
C MET A 553 -13.99 8.99 -2.29
N GLY A 554 -14.03 10.17 -1.67
CA GLY A 554 -13.03 10.68 -0.75
C GLY A 554 -11.85 11.37 -1.45
N GLY A 555 -10.64 11.06 -1.00
CA GLY A 555 -9.38 11.66 -1.45
C GLY A 555 -8.93 12.86 -0.61
N ARG A 556 -7.78 13.41 -0.96
CA ARG A 556 -7.22 14.62 -0.35
C ARG A 556 -8.16 15.80 -0.59
N PRO A 557 -8.19 16.80 0.31
CA PRO A 557 -9.04 17.99 0.21
C PRO A 557 -8.53 18.97 -0.86
N ILE A 558 -8.49 18.53 -2.12
CA ILE A 558 -8.06 19.28 -3.30
C ILE A 558 -9.07 19.14 -4.44
N ASP A 559 -9.19 20.21 -5.23
CA ASP A 559 -10.03 20.30 -6.43
C ASP A 559 -9.31 19.66 -7.64
N ALA A 560 -9.12 18.35 -7.57
CA ALA A 560 -8.43 17.57 -8.60
C ALA A 560 -9.05 16.16 -8.72
N PRO A 561 -8.87 15.47 -9.86
CA PRO A 561 -9.34 14.10 -10.03
C PRO A 561 -8.62 13.11 -9.10
N MET A 562 -9.27 11.97 -8.89
CA MET A 562 -8.74 10.82 -8.15
C MET A 562 -8.80 9.58 -9.04
N GLN A 563 -7.85 8.65 -8.90
CA GLN A 563 -7.90 7.40 -9.66
C GLN A 563 -8.98 6.46 -9.12
N ALA A 564 -9.65 5.75 -10.03
CA ALA A 564 -10.55 4.66 -9.67
C ALA A 564 -9.82 3.48 -9.00
N VAL A 565 -8.55 3.29 -9.39
CA VAL A 565 -7.70 2.19 -8.97
C VAL A 565 -6.36 2.75 -8.52
N GLY A 566 -6.19 2.83 -7.20
CA GLY A 566 -4.97 3.28 -6.53
C GLY A 566 -4.12 2.15 -5.98
N GLY A 567 -4.65 0.93 -5.82
CA GLY A 567 -3.87 -0.22 -5.38
C GLY A 567 -2.94 -0.81 -6.46
N THR A 568 -2.36 -1.97 -6.18
CA THR A 568 -1.55 -2.72 -7.17
C THR A 568 -2.41 -3.16 -8.35
N LYS A 569 -1.92 -2.94 -9.57
CA LYS A 569 -2.58 -3.33 -10.83
C LYS A 569 -1.91 -4.52 -11.53
N GLY A 570 -0.80 -5.03 -10.98
CA GLY A 570 -0.09 -6.23 -11.44
C GLY A 570 -0.55 -7.52 -10.77
N GLY A 571 0.22 -8.58 -10.99
CA GLY A 571 0.00 -9.93 -10.49
C GLY A 571 0.51 -10.95 -11.51
N PRO A 572 0.58 -12.26 -11.19
CA PRO A 572 0.19 -12.91 -9.93
C PRO A 572 1.12 -12.62 -8.74
N VAL A 573 0.66 -12.98 -7.54
CA VAL A 573 1.47 -12.97 -6.30
C VAL A 573 2.17 -14.30 -6.16
N ILE A 574 3.47 -14.30 -5.89
CA ILE A 574 4.23 -15.52 -5.59
C ILE A 574 5.01 -15.34 -4.29
N ALA A 575 4.87 -16.30 -3.38
CA ALA A 575 5.60 -16.32 -2.13
C ALA A 575 6.95 -17.03 -2.26
N LEU A 576 7.92 -16.66 -1.42
CA LEU A 576 9.26 -17.26 -1.42
C LEU A 576 9.18 -18.78 -1.14
N ASP A 577 8.30 -19.21 -0.24
CA ASP A 577 8.11 -20.62 0.11
C ASP A 577 7.80 -21.50 -1.11
N SER A 578 7.09 -20.96 -2.09
CA SER A 578 6.69 -21.67 -3.31
C SER A 578 7.91 -22.01 -4.16
N TYR A 579 8.87 -21.09 -4.25
CA TYR A 579 10.16 -21.36 -4.87
C TYR A 579 11.02 -22.32 -4.05
N GLN A 580 11.01 -22.19 -2.72
CA GLN A 580 11.75 -23.08 -1.80
C GLN A 580 11.23 -24.53 -1.86
N LYS A 581 9.93 -24.75 -2.05
CA LYS A 581 9.33 -26.09 -2.22
C LYS A 581 9.67 -26.70 -3.58
N LEU A 582 9.74 -25.87 -4.62
CA LEU A 582 10.14 -26.30 -5.96
C LEU A 582 11.62 -26.69 -6.02
N TRP A 583 12.48 -25.98 -5.30
CA TRP A 583 13.93 -26.10 -5.45
C TRP A 583 14.49 -27.51 -5.18
N PRO A 584 14.16 -28.22 -4.08
CA PRO A 584 14.61 -29.59 -3.86
C PRO A 584 14.22 -30.58 -4.96
N ALA A 585 13.10 -30.33 -5.66
CA ALA A 585 12.64 -31.17 -6.77
C ALA A 585 13.53 -31.06 -8.02
N LEU A 586 14.35 -30.00 -8.13
CA LEU A 586 15.31 -29.83 -9.22
C LEU A 586 16.53 -30.78 -9.10
N GLY A 587 16.76 -31.37 -7.92
CA GLY A 587 17.91 -32.24 -7.65
C GLY A 587 19.25 -31.48 -7.49
N PRO A 588 20.38 -32.19 -7.40
CA PRO A 588 21.69 -31.59 -7.14
C PRO A 588 22.29 -30.98 -8.41
N VAL A 589 21.70 -29.89 -8.90
CA VAL A 589 22.21 -29.15 -10.05
C VAL A 589 22.94 -27.90 -9.57
N GLU A 590 24.21 -27.76 -9.94
CA GLU A 590 24.97 -26.56 -9.64
C GLU A 590 24.56 -25.40 -10.56
N PRO A 591 24.28 -24.21 -10.00
CA PRO A 591 24.02 -23.03 -10.82
C PRO A 591 25.29 -22.56 -11.55
N PRO A 592 25.16 -21.97 -12.75
CA PRO A 592 26.26 -21.31 -13.43
C PRO A 592 26.91 -20.21 -12.58
N GLU A 593 28.17 -19.91 -12.87
CA GLU A 593 28.89 -18.79 -12.24
C GLU A 593 28.08 -17.48 -12.35
N GLY A 594 27.94 -16.78 -11.22
CA GLY A 594 27.20 -15.52 -11.12
C GLY A 594 25.68 -15.65 -10.92
N ILE A 595 25.13 -16.86 -10.88
CA ILE A 595 23.72 -17.10 -10.50
C ILE A 595 23.67 -17.50 -9.03
N ASP A 596 23.15 -16.59 -8.19
CA ASP A 596 22.91 -16.85 -6.77
C ASP A 596 21.52 -17.46 -6.57
N VAL A 597 21.46 -18.56 -5.82
CA VAL A 597 20.26 -19.37 -5.56
C VAL A 597 20.06 -19.60 -4.07
N THR A 598 20.85 -18.94 -3.23
CA THR A 598 20.84 -19.11 -1.77
C THR A 598 19.42 -19.09 -1.17
N PRO A 599 18.51 -18.16 -1.50
CA PRO A 599 17.18 -18.14 -0.86
C PRO A 599 16.30 -19.36 -1.16
N PHE A 600 16.61 -20.12 -2.21
CA PHE A 600 15.87 -21.31 -2.63
C PHE A 600 16.54 -22.60 -2.13
N ALA A 601 17.88 -22.62 -2.13
CA ALA A 601 18.67 -23.75 -1.67
C ALA A 601 18.77 -23.84 -0.14
N GLU A 602 18.83 -22.69 0.52
CA GLU A 602 18.88 -22.55 1.98
C GLU A 602 17.56 -21.93 2.45
N ALA A 603 16.58 -22.79 2.70
CA ALA A 603 15.22 -22.33 2.99
C ALA A 603 15.09 -21.50 4.28
N GLU A 604 16.03 -21.67 5.21
CA GLU A 604 16.09 -20.93 6.48
C GLU A 604 16.91 -19.64 6.30
N PRO A 605 16.31 -18.44 6.44
CA PRO A 605 17.02 -17.19 6.23
C PRO A 605 18.06 -16.90 7.35
N PRO A 606 19.07 -16.04 7.09
CA PRO A 606 20.13 -15.73 8.08
C PRO A 606 19.65 -15.10 9.39
N LEU A 607 18.51 -14.39 9.31
CA LEU A 607 17.72 -13.92 10.43
C LEU A 607 16.33 -14.52 10.34
N ALA A 608 15.79 -14.92 11.50
CA ALA A 608 14.43 -15.36 11.59
C ALA A 608 13.46 -14.22 11.26
N GLY A 609 12.33 -14.60 10.66
CA GLY A 609 11.30 -13.70 10.21
C GLY A 609 9.94 -14.36 10.33
N VAL A 610 8.90 -13.64 9.90
CA VAL A 610 7.63 -14.32 9.59
C VAL A 610 7.87 -15.41 8.53
N PRO A 611 7.05 -16.46 8.47
CA PRO A 611 7.31 -17.56 7.55
C PRO A 611 7.34 -17.10 6.08
N THR A 612 8.12 -17.80 5.25
CA THR A 612 8.44 -17.38 3.86
C THR A 612 7.25 -17.44 2.90
N ASP A 613 6.12 -18.01 3.33
CA ASP A 613 4.83 -17.98 2.64
C ASP A 613 4.15 -16.59 2.70
N LEU A 614 4.58 -15.73 3.63
CA LEU A 614 4.16 -14.33 3.74
C LEU A 614 5.14 -13.35 3.05
N TRP A 615 6.21 -13.85 2.44
CA TRP A 615 7.18 -13.04 1.71
C TRP A 615 6.85 -13.11 0.24
N THR A 616 6.24 -12.07 -0.30
CA THR A 616 5.61 -12.11 -1.62
C THR A 616 6.23 -11.13 -2.60
N VAL A 617 6.20 -11.49 -3.89
CA VAL A 617 6.52 -10.61 -5.02
C VAL A 617 5.33 -10.54 -5.98
N ASN A 618 5.24 -9.41 -6.68
CA ASN A 618 4.43 -9.23 -7.88
C ASN A 618 5.18 -9.80 -9.08
N SER A 619 4.84 -11.01 -9.51
CA SER A 619 5.66 -11.75 -10.48
C SER A 619 5.50 -11.27 -11.93
N ALA A 620 4.45 -10.54 -12.26
CA ALA A 620 4.24 -10.05 -13.62
C ALA A 620 3.55 -8.67 -13.71
N ASN A 621 3.94 -7.95 -14.76
CA ASN A 621 3.34 -6.70 -15.14
C ASN A 621 2.19 -6.96 -16.12
N VAL A 622 1.04 -6.33 -15.89
CA VAL A 622 -0.10 -6.32 -16.82
C VAL A 622 0.06 -5.17 -17.82
N TYR A 623 -0.29 -5.39 -19.08
CA TYR A 623 -0.19 -4.42 -20.18
C TYR A 623 -1.55 -4.19 -20.82
N LEU A 624 -1.70 -3.03 -21.48
CA LEU A 624 -2.86 -2.76 -22.32
C LEU A 624 -2.77 -3.54 -23.63
N ASP A 625 -3.93 -3.91 -24.16
CA ASP A 625 -4.05 -4.66 -25.41
C ASP A 625 -3.49 -3.94 -26.63
N ASP A 626 -3.61 -2.62 -26.66
CA ASP A 626 -3.13 -1.74 -27.70
C ASP A 626 -1.72 -1.18 -27.41
N ASP A 627 -1.12 -1.48 -26.25
CA ASP A 627 0.22 -1.01 -25.87
C ASP A 627 1.06 -2.07 -25.13
N LEU A 628 1.22 -3.23 -25.78
CA LEU A 628 1.95 -4.40 -25.28
C LEU A 628 3.48 -4.24 -25.19
N SER A 629 4.00 -3.11 -25.68
CA SER A 629 5.41 -2.72 -25.62
C SER A 629 5.64 -1.43 -24.83
N GLY A 630 4.59 -0.82 -24.31
CA GLY A 630 4.69 0.44 -23.56
C GLY A 630 4.67 0.21 -22.06
N THR A 631 4.10 1.19 -21.36
CA THR A 631 4.07 1.24 -19.90
C THR A 631 3.09 0.20 -19.32
N PRO A 632 3.50 -0.65 -18.36
CA PRO A 632 2.57 -1.50 -17.62
C PRO A 632 1.48 -0.69 -16.94
N VAL A 633 0.28 -1.27 -16.81
CA VAL A 633 -0.85 -0.60 -16.14
C VAL A 633 -0.53 -0.17 -14.72
N GLN A 634 0.38 -0.88 -14.02
CA GLN A 634 0.91 -0.51 -12.71
C GLN A 634 1.36 0.96 -12.66
N PHE A 635 2.01 1.46 -13.71
CA PHE A 635 2.58 2.81 -13.75
C PHE A 635 1.74 3.82 -14.54
N ARG A 636 0.49 3.48 -14.89
CA ARG A 636 -0.40 4.38 -15.63
C ARG A 636 -1.34 5.10 -14.67
N TYR A 637 -1.40 6.42 -14.85
CA TYR A 637 -2.43 7.25 -14.25
C TYR A 637 -3.76 7.08 -14.98
N GLU A 638 -4.82 6.75 -14.23
CA GLU A 638 -6.18 6.59 -14.77
C GLU A 638 -7.20 7.19 -13.80
N ALA A 639 -7.59 8.44 -14.04
CA ALA A 639 -8.61 9.13 -13.27
C ALA A 639 -9.97 8.44 -13.38
N ALA A 640 -10.77 8.53 -12.32
CA ALA A 640 -12.22 8.30 -12.40
C ALA A 640 -12.90 9.43 -13.21
N ASN A 641 -14.14 9.21 -13.64
CA ASN A 641 -14.92 10.22 -14.37
C ASN A 641 -15.44 11.34 -13.47
N CYS A 642 -15.53 11.06 -12.17
CA CYS A 642 -16.02 11.98 -11.15
C CYS A 642 -15.38 11.66 -9.80
N LYS A 643 -15.01 12.68 -9.05
CA LYS A 643 -14.68 12.57 -7.62
C LYS A 643 -15.82 13.18 -6.79
N LEU A 644 -16.19 12.52 -5.70
CA LEU A 644 -17.04 13.06 -4.64
C LEU A 644 -16.35 12.92 -3.29
N PHE A 645 -16.50 13.90 -2.42
CA PHE A 645 -16.14 13.76 -1.02
C PHE A 645 -17.27 13.08 -0.23
N TYR A 646 -16.92 12.39 0.85
CA TYR A 646 -17.92 11.91 1.79
C TYR A 646 -18.63 13.09 2.47
N THR A 647 -19.92 12.97 2.67
CA THR A 647 -20.74 13.90 3.47
C THR A 647 -21.09 13.26 4.81
N TRP A 648 -21.72 14.03 5.68
CA TRP A 648 -22.21 13.53 6.97
C TRP A 648 -23.14 12.32 6.79
N ASP A 649 -23.94 12.32 5.72
CA ASP A 649 -24.93 11.28 5.46
C ASP A 649 -24.39 10.11 4.65
N THR A 650 -23.24 10.23 3.98
CA THR A 650 -22.69 9.16 3.11
C THR A 650 -21.50 8.43 3.71
N VAL A 651 -20.82 9.01 4.72
CA VAL A 651 -19.64 8.38 5.35
C VAL A 651 -19.98 7.07 6.10
N THR A 652 -21.21 6.95 6.63
CA THR A 652 -21.68 5.76 7.37
C THR A 652 -22.91 5.06 6.80
N ASN A 653 -23.53 5.59 5.73
CA ASN A 653 -24.77 5.03 5.16
C ASN A 653 -24.63 4.82 3.65
N MET A 654 -24.62 3.55 3.23
CA MET A 654 -24.38 3.17 1.84
C MET A 654 -25.58 3.48 0.94
N THR A 655 -26.81 3.44 1.44
CA THR A 655 -28.00 3.84 0.67
C THR A 655 -27.93 5.31 0.24
N ASN A 656 -27.51 6.19 1.14
CA ASN A 656 -27.31 7.61 0.83
C ASN A 656 -26.13 7.81 -0.12
N LEU A 657 -25.03 7.06 0.07
CA LEU A 657 -23.87 7.10 -0.81
C LEU A 657 -24.25 6.70 -2.24
N TRP A 658 -24.95 5.58 -2.42
CA TRP A 658 -25.38 5.12 -3.73
C TRP A 658 -26.39 6.06 -4.37
N SER A 659 -27.23 6.75 -3.58
CA SER A 659 -28.12 7.80 -4.08
C SER A 659 -27.33 8.99 -4.64
N ALA A 660 -26.27 9.44 -3.96
CA ALA A 660 -25.39 10.49 -4.46
C ALA A 660 -24.66 10.07 -5.76
N VAL A 661 -24.20 8.82 -5.83
CA VAL A 661 -23.59 8.26 -7.05
C VAL A 661 -24.60 8.23 -8.20
N ALA A 662 -25.84 7.83 -7.93
CA ALA A 662 -26.93 7.81 -8.90
C ALA A 662 -27.26 9.22 -9.41
N ASP A 663 -27.26 10.22 -8.52
CA ASP A 663 -27.54 11.60 -8.87
C ASP A 663 -26.47 12.19 -9.80
N VAL A 664 -25.21 11.87 -9.57
CA VAL A 664 -24.11 12.27 -10.45
C VAL A 664 -24.23 11.59 -11.82
N LYS A 665 -24.43 10.27 -11.84
CA LYS A 665 -24.46 9.49 -13.09
C LYS A 665 -25.68 9.80 -13.96
N TRP A 666 -26.86 10.00 -13.35
CA TRP A 666 -28.13 10.05 -14.09
C TRP A 666 -28.94 11.34 -13.92
N ASN A 667 -28.69 12.15 -12.89
CA ASN A 667 -29.53 13.32 -12.56
C ASN A 667 -28.80 14.67 -12.63
N GLY A 668 -27.54 14.69 -13.11
CA GLY A 668 -26.79 15.92 -13.36
C GLY A 668 -26.24 16.60 -12.10
N ALA A 669 -26.07 15.85 -10.99
CA ALA A 669 -25.31 16.36 -9.86
C ALA A 669 -23.84 16.58 -10.24
N ARG A 670 -23.19 17.52 -9.55
CA ARG A 670 -21.81 17.92 -9.83
C ARG A 670 -20.81 17.01 -9.16
N CYS A 671 -19.64 16.95 -9.78
CA CYS A 671 -18.41 16.40 -9.25
C CYS A 671 -17.60 17.50 -8.53
N VAL A 672 -16.59 17.08 -7.77
CA VAL A 672 -15.55 18.00 -7.29
C VAL A 672 -14.96 18.75 -8.49
N ARG A 673 -14.78 20.06 -8.35
CA ARG A 673 -14.23 20.92 -9.40
C ARG A 673 -12.93 20.33 -9.97
N GLY A 674 -12.81 20.30 -11.29
CA GLY A 674 -11.61 19.77 -11.97
C GLY A 674 -11.48 18.25 -11.98
N SER A 675 -12.41 17.51 -11.36
CA SER A 675 -12.38 16.03 -11.32
C SER A 675 -13.14 15.35 -12.46
N THR A 676 -13.62 16.12 -13.45
CA THR A 676 -14.38 15.64 -14.59
C THR A 676 -14.06 16.45 -15.85
N THR A 677 -14.49 15.97 -17.02
CA THR A 677 -14.16 16.60 -18.30
C THR A 677 -15.20 17.60 -18.79
N ASN A 678 -16.38 17.68 -18.18
CA ASN A 678 -17.39 18.67 -18.56
C ASN A 678 -17.13 20.00 -17.84
N ASP A 679 -17.31 21.11 -18.55
CA ASP A 679 -17.05 22.47 -18.03
C ASP A 679 -18.01 22.92 -16.92
N ASP A 680 -19.17 22.27 -16.79
CA ASP A 680 -20.18 22.57 -15.77
C ASP A 680 -20.06 21.69 -14.50
N ASP A 681 -18.92 20.99 -14.38
CA ASP A 681 -18.59 20.04 -13.32
C ASP A 681 -19.55 18.84 -13.25
N THR A 682 -20.36 18.55 -14.28
CA THR A 682 -21.12 17.29 -14.36
C THR A 682 -20.26 16.14 -14.88
N MET A 683 -20.66 14.91 -14.60
CA MET A 683 -19.88 13.73 -14.97
C MET A 683 -19.76 13.54 -16.49
N GLY A 684 -18.55 13.69 -17.01
CA GLY A 684 -18.20 13.46 -18.42
C GLY A 684 -18.03 11.98 -18.79
N THR A 685 -18.15 11.68 -20.09
CA THR A 685 -17.95 10.32 -20.64
C THR A 685 -16.48 9.93 -20.77
N SER A 686 -15.60 10.91 -20.89
CA SER A 686 -14.14 10.75 -20.81
C SER A 686 -13.63 11.00 -19.38
N THR A 687 -12.37 10.63 -19.12
CA THR A 687 -11.69 10.88 -17.86
C THR A 687 -10.70 12.04 -18.00
N PRO A 688 -10.46 12.82 -16.92
CA PRO A 688 -9.39 13.81 -16.90
C PRO A 688 -8.03 13.17 -17.19
N SER A 689 -7.18 13.88 -17.93
CA SER A 689 -5.79 13.48 -18.15
C SER A 689 -4.93 13.74 -16.90
N TYR A 690 -3.77 13.10 -16.83
CA TYR A 690 -2.77 13.38 -15.80
C TYR A 690 -2.41 14.88 -15.74
N SER A 691 -2.25 15.40 -14.52
CA SER A 691 -1.71 16.73 -14.23
C SER A 691 -0.77 16.65 -13.01
N GLU A 692 0.08 17.65 -12.81
CA GLU A 692 0.97 17.68 -11.63
C GLU A 692 0.21 17.87 -10.31
N GLU A 693 -1.04 18.35 -10.34
CA GLU A 693 -1.87 18.58 -9.15
C GLU A 693 -2.18 17.30 -8.39
N VAL A 694 -2.23 16.15 -9.07
CA VAL A 694 -2.51 14.86 -8.45
C VAL A 694 -1.27 14.19 -7.86
N LEU A 695 -0.07 14.75 -8.07
CA LEU A 695 1.16 14.23 -7.45
C LEU A 695 1.08 14.29 -5.92
N SER A 696 1.79 13.37 -5.25
CA SER A 696 1.97 13.49 -3.81
C SER A 696 2.84 14.72 -3.49
N GLY A 697 2.31 15.64 -2.68
CA GLY A 697 3.09 16.74 -2.10
C GLY A 697 4.00 16.30 -0.94
N PHE A 698 3.90 15.05 -0.51
CA PHE A 698 4.64 14.47 0.60
C PHE A 698 5.54 13.32 0.12
N THR A 699 6.68 13.15 0.77
CA THR A 699 7.63 12.07 0.48
C THR A 699 8.00 11.32 1.75
N TRP A 700 8.37 10.06 1.59
CA TRP A 700 8.87 9.25 2.69
C TRP A 700 10.17 9.86 3.23
N ALA A 701 10.54 9.48 4.45
CA ALA A 701 11.83 9.85 5.01
C ALA A 701 12.97 9.39 4.08
N ALA A 702 13.92 10.30 3.83
CA ALA A 702 15.07 10.01 2.98
C ALA A 702 15.88 8.83 3.52
N GLY A 703 16.34 7.95 2.64
CA GLY A 703 17.06 6.73 3.00
C GLY A 703 17.42 5.86 1.79
N PRO A 704 17.79 4.59 2.03
CA PRO A 704 18.20 3.66 0.98
C PRO A 704 17.25 3.57 -0.21
N GLY A 705 17.81 3.55 -1.42
CA GLY A 705 17.05 3.39 -2.67
C GLY A 705 16.37 4.66 -3.19
N ASP A 706 16.52 5.80 -2.53
CA ASP A 706 16.04 7.07 -3.07
C ASP A 706 16.81 7.44 -4.34
N VAL A 707 16.08 7.71 -5.43
CA VAL A 707 16.68 8.18 -6.68
C VAL A 707 16.70 9.71 -6.71
N ALA A 708 17.73 10.29 -7.34
CA ALA A 708 17.78 11.72 -7.57
C ALA A 708 16.59 12.12 -8.46
N GLN A 709 15.70 12.97 -7.94
CA GLN A 709 14.58 13.45 -8.73
C GLN A 709 15.11 14.23 -9.95
N ARG A 710 14.70 13.82 -11.15
CA ARG A 710 14.90 14.67 -12.34
C ARG A 710 14.16 15.99 -12.09
N PRO A 711 14.69 17.14 -12.55
CA PRO A 711 13.94 18.38 -12.57
C PRO A 711 12.67 18.13 -13.40
N ARG A 712 11.51 18.01 -12.74
CA ARG A 712 10.22 18.00 -13.42
C ARG A 712 9.99 19.42 -13.92
N SER A 713 9.58 19.57 -15.18
CA SER A 713 9.40 20.87 -15.83
C SER A 713 8.32 21.67 -15.09
N GLY A 714 8.75 22.63 -14.25
CA GLY A 714 7.85 23.22 -13.27
C GLY A 714 6.90 24.29 -13.77
N THR A 715 5.93 24.61 -12.90
CA THR A 715 5.61 25.96 -12.46
C THR A 715 5.00 25.90 -11.06
N GLY A 716 5.76 26.26 -10.03
CA GLY A 716 5.22 26.51 -8.70
C GLY A 716 4.51 27.85 -8.68
N SER A 717 3.18 27.84 -8.67
CA SER A 717 2.34 28.97 -8.28
C SER A 717 1.81 28.73 -6.86
N ASN A 718 2.63 29.06 -5.86
CA ASN A 718 2.16 29.32 -4.51
C ASN A 718 2.02 30.84 -4.38
N ASP A 719 0.83 31.38 -4.65
CA ASP A 719 0.50 32.78 -4.35
C ASP A 719 -0.80 32.85 -3.52
N GLY A 720 -0.65 33.46 -2.33
CA GLY A 720 -1.71 33.77 -1.34
C GLY A 720 -1.64 32.87 -0.11
N VAL A 721 -1.29 33.29 1.10
CA VAL A 721 -1.50 34.57 1.80
C VAL A 721 -0.49 34.69 2.97
N GLY A 722 0.00 35.91 3.25
CA GLY A 722 0.37 36.35 4.61
C GLY A 722 1.85 36.29 5.00
N LYS A 723 2.52 37.45 4.98
CA LYS A 723 3.88 37.67 5.52
C LYS A 723 3.91 37.65 7.05
N ASP A 724 5.08 37.26 7.55
CA ASP A 724 5.66 37.42 8.89
C ASP A 724 5.34 36.35 9.96
N GLU A 725 6.07 35.23 9.95
CA GLU A 725 6.94 34.82 11.08
C GLU A 725 7.89 33.69 10.65
N LYS A 726 9.11 33.68 11.20
CA LYS A 726 10.15 32.70 10.89
C LYS A 726 9.83 31.36 11.56
N ASP A 727 9.25 30.42 10.82
CA ASP A 727 9.13 29.03 11.27
C ASP A 727 10.18 28.12 10.62
N LYS A 728 11.03 27.57 11.48
CA LYS A 728 11.86 26.40 11.19
C LYS A 728 10.94 25.20 11.14
N SER A 729 10.86 24.55 9.99
CA SER A 729 10.33 23.20 9.84
C SER A 729 10.94 22.28 10.92
N ALA A 730 10.08 21.82 11.84
CA ALA A 730 10.38 20.84 12.86
C ALA A 730 10.13 19.43 12.29
N ALA A 731 10.99 19.01 11.36
CA ALA A 731 11.15 17.62 10.96
C ALA A 731 12.56 17.44 10.39
N GLY A 732 13.57 17.62 11.24
CA GLY A 732 14.96 17.59 10.80
C GLY A 732 15.95 18.11 11.81
N SER A 733 16.09 17.45 12.97
CA SER A 733 17.34 17.56 13.72
C SER A 733 17.56 16.33 14.59
N LEU A 734 18.48 15.45 14.17
CA LEU A 734 19.51 14.80 15.01
C LEU A 734 20.31 13.73 14.25
N ARG A 735 20.83 14.07 13.06
CA ARG A 735 22.05 13.46 12.50
C ARG A 735 22.83 14.57 11.78
N ALA A 736 24.15 14.49 11.86
CA ALA A 736 25.16 15.41 11.33
C ALA A 736 25.44 16.70 12.13
N SER A 737 26.32 16.59 13.14
CA SER A 737 27.23 17.68 13.49
C SER A 737 28.67 17.16 13.54
N ARG A 738 29.24 16.81 12.38
CA ARG A 738 30.69 16.80 12.13
C ARG A 738 30.95 17.06 10.65
N GLY A 739 31.57 18.19 10.35
CA GLY A 739 32.02 18.59 9.03
C GLY A 739 32.47 20.06 9.09
N LEU A 740 33.72 20.28 9.49
CA LEU A 740 34.78 20.74 8.60
C LEU A 740 34.80 22.26 8.42
N ALA A 741 35.76 22.88 9.12
CA ALA A 741 36.21 24.23 8.84
C ALA A 741 36.98 24.23 7.52
N SER A 742 36.44 24.90 6.52
CA SER A 742 37.18 25.34 5.34
C SER A 742 36.75 26.77 5.01
N VAL A 743 37.70 27.68 5.18
CA VAL A 743 37.60 29.12 4.92
C VAL A 743 37.58 29.37 3.41
N ALA A 744 36.59 30.12 2.91
CA ALA A 744 36.59 30.65 1.56
C ALA A 744 37.21 32.06 1.53
N ILE A 745 38.20 32.27 0.67
CA ILE A 745 38.74 33.60 0.32
C ILE A 745 38.27 33.98 -1.09
N ILE A 746 37.96 35.26 -1.23
CA ILE A 746 37.31 35.96 -2.35
C ILE A 746 38.18 36.03 -3.61
N ALA A 747 37.49 36.10 -4.75
CA ALA A 747 37.92 36.22 -6.14
C ALA A 747 38.96 37.29 -6.49
N THR A 748 39.73 37.03 -7.56
CA THR A 748 40.27 38.08 -8.45
C THR A 748 40.41 37.56 -9.88
N VAL A 749 40.00 38.39 -10.83
CA VAL A 749 40.06 38.23 -12.30
C VAL A 749 41.48 38.49 -12.81
N LEU A 750 41.95 37.75 -13.84
CA LEU A 750 42.77 38.24 -15.00
C LEU A 750 43.26 37.09 -15.92
N VAL A 751 42.81 37.11 -17.18
CA VAL A 751 43.60 37.13 -18.45
C VAL A 751 44.70 36.05 -18.69
N SER A 752 44.35 35.12 -19.58
CA SER A 752 45.07 34.68 -20.81
C SER A 752 46.33 33.77 -20.81
N VAL A 753 46.35 32.94 -21.87
CA VAL A 753 47.49 32.42 -22.66
C VAL A 753 48.12 31.05 -22.29
N MET A 754 47.85 30.08 -23.18
CA MET A 754 48.71 29.08 -23.83
C MET A 754 49.85 28.32 -23.09
N TRP A 755 49.83 27.00 -23.38
CA TRP A 755 50.92 26.10 -23.80
C TRP A 755 51.71 25.27 -22.76
N ILE A 756 51.60 23.94 -22.97
CA ILE A 756 52.65 22.89 -23.07
C ILE A 756 53.65 22.77 -21.91
N VAL A 757 53.61 21.65 -21.17
CA VAL A 757 54.35 20.38 -21.38
C VAL A 757 53.58 19.25 -20.71
#